data_AF-A0A1Z5T8N8-F1
#
_entry.id   AF-A0A1Z5T8N8-F1
#
_cell.length_a   1.000
_cell.length_b   1.000
_cell.length_c   1.000
_cell.angle_alpha   90.00
_cell.angle_beta   90.00
_cell.angle_gamma   90.00
#
_symmetry.space_group_name_H-M   'P 1'
#
loop_
_entity.id
_entity.type
_entity.pdbx_description
1 polymer ?
#
loop_
_entity_poly.entity_id
_entity_poly.type
_entity_poly.pdbx_seq_one_letter_code
_entity_poly.pdbx_strand_id
1 'polypeptide(L)'
;MSGTNNAGPAGQEKINTDIITLTRWLTEEQHKHKEATGDFTLLCHALQFSFKSIAYYIRRASLINLSGLAGSSNTTGDDQKKLDVIGNDIFVSAMKSSGRVRVLVSEEVEEAIIFEENPNSRYAVVCDPIDGSSNLDAGVSVGTIFGIFKLAEGAKGTKEDLLHPGTDLVAAGFTMYGASAQLVMTMKGGSVNGFTMDNALGEFILTHPNMQMPKKHPIYSTNEGNSKYWSEPVKEWCDNMKSAEKPYSARYIGSMVADAYRTLLYGGIFAYPADKKSPKGKLRILYECAPMAMVFENAGGQAVDSNMHRMMTVTPEHIHDRSGIFLGSYDEVQKVIDVHKKHGSFSDSLIKAWVNLNPSTPWANQLAERIKGLPFGQYLHTAPPRRRALTGHIDPEQLSLWQTFQNFSMGEPSPQTADQGNSALLSRLPLDVRMIIYEMVLGDMIFHLDVANPRGRILLQICQQPETINEPVHQCHELSIGRPSSAPCEDHREATGLVPLLLTCRQIYTECIKTLYSANTFEFTKHSAAFRFLKIMIPPQRLHDIRHFRMRMQLPHHPMINNRSRRDWHDLFAFFTHEMSGLLSLRLAVQMLQPAQVKIQATKDIDGAEWVLPMMAMATNAYRKRGCRVRFVTGGVTHDLIELFKKTASEHTTEPTEVVLELASIHLHERIRLSLGGRG
;
A
#
# COMPACT_ATOMS: atom_id res chain seq x y z
N MET A 1 71.02 -41.89 -29.10
CA MET A 1 71.27 -40.59 -28.46
C MET A 1 71.01 -39.50 -29.48
N SER A 2 69.89 -38.80 -29.39
CA SER A 2 69.65 -37.53 -30.08
C SER A 2 68.36 -36.95 -29.52
N GLY A 3 68.50 -35.93 -28.67
CA GLY A 3 67.36 -35.22 -28.10
C GLY A 3 66.61 -34.42 -29.18
N THR A 4 65.29 -34.41 -29.06
CA THR A 4 64.42 -33.52 -29.84
C THR A 4 63.85 -32.46 -28.90
N ASN A 5 64.14 -31.22 -29.26
CA ASN A 5 63.79 -29.98 -28.59
C ASN A 5 62.29 -29.87 -28.30
N ASN A 6 61.98 -29.56 -27.04
CA ASN A 6 60.68 -29.06 -26.60
C ASN A 6 60.51 -27.62 -27.08
N ALA A 7 59.88 -27.43 -28.23
CA ALA A 7 59.23 -26.17 -28.58
C ALA A 7 57.75 -26.27 -28.15
N GLY A 8 57.35 -25.50 -27.15
CA GLY A 8 55.97 -25.47 -26.67
C GLY A 8 55.00 -24.99 -27.77
N PRO A 9 53.73 -25.43 -27.76
CA PRO A 9 52.75 -24.99 -28.75
C PRO A 9 52.37 -23.54 -28.47
N ALA A 10 52.71 -22.64 -29.39
CA ALA A 10 52.07 -21.33 -29.49
C ALA A 10 50.57 -21.57 -29.71
N GLY A 11 49.75 -21.17 -28.75
CA GLY A 11 48.30 -21.30 -28.83
C GLY A 11 47.77 -20.52 -30.03
N GLN A 12 47.16 -21.21 -31.00
CA GLN A 12 46.41 -20.57 -32.07
C GLN A 12 45.12 -19.98 -31.48
N GLU A 13 45.04 -18.66 -31.36
CA GLU A 13 43.77 -17.96 -31.15
C GLU A 13 42.85 -18.22 -32.35
N LYS A 14 41.67 -18.82 -32.11
CA LYS A 14 40.65 -18.95 -33.15
C LYS A 14 40.09 -17.56 -33.47
N ILE A 15 40.28 -17.10 -34.70
CA ILE A 15 39.71 -15.83 -35.19
C ILE A 15 38.18 -15.95 -35.21
N ASN A 16 37.49 -15.10 -34.45
CA ASN A 16 36.03 -14.98 -34.52
C ASN A 16 35.65 -13.97 -35.62
N THR A 17 35.00 -14.44 -36.68
CA THR A 17 34.53 -13.59 -37.79
C THR A 17 33.09 -13.11 -37.63
N ASP A 18 32.32 -13.65 -36.69
CA ASP A 18 30.93 -13.27 -36.43
C ASP A 18 30.80 -12.53 -35.10
N ILE A 19 31.27 -11.28 -35.11
CA ILE A 19 31.25 -10.42 -33.93
C ILE A 19 29.91 -9.69 -33.87
N ILE A 20 29.24 -9.77 -32.71
CA ILE A 20 28.01 -9.03 -32.44
C ILE A 20 28.37 -7.74 -31.70
N THR A 21 28.41 -6.62 -32.43
CA THR A 21 28.58 -5.29 -31.84
C THR A 21 27.28 -4.79 -31.23
N LEU A 22 27.35 -3.82 -30.32
CA LEU A 22 26.19 -3.13 -29.79
C LEU A 22 25.31 -2.53 -30.90
N THR A 23 25.94 -1.88 -31.89
CA THR A 23 25.24 -1.30 -33.05
C THR A 23 24.45 -2.37 -33.82
N ARG A 24 25.08 -3.52 -34.10
CA ARG A 24 24.41 -4.65 -34.76
C ARG A 24 23.26 -5.18 -33.90
N TRP A 25 23.51 -5.42 -32.62
CA TRP A 25 22.52 -5.95 -31.69
C TRP A 25 21.29 -5.03 -31.58
N LEU A 26 21.48 -3.72 -31.43
CA LEU A 26 20.38 -2.74 -31.38
C LEU A 26 19.59 -2.71 -32.69
N THR A 27 20.28 -2.80 -33.83
CA THR A 27 19.64 -2.83 -35.15
C THR A 27 18.81 -4.09 -35.33
N GLU A 28 19.33 -5.26 -34.95
CA GLU A 28 18.61 -6.54 -34.98
C GLU A 28 17.41 -6.53 -34.02
N GLU A 29 17.55 -5.94 -32.83
CA GLU A 29 16.47 -5.83 -31.86
C GLU A 29 15.35 -4.91 -32.36
N GLN A 30 15.69 -3.79 -33.01
CA GLN A 30 14.69 -2.88 -33.61
C GLN A 30 13.76 -3.62 -34.58
N HIS A 31 14.27 -4.54 -35.40
CA HIS A 31 13.45 -5.28 -36.37
C HIS A 31 12.40 -6.20 -35.71
N LYS A 32 12.57 -6.54 -34.43
CA LYS A 32 11.62 -7.35 -33.67
C LYS A 32 10.40 -6.55 -33.20
N HIS A 33 10.49 -5.21 -33.21
CA HIS A 33 9.44 -4.29 -32.73
C HIS A 33 8.83 -3.51 -33.89
N LYS A 34 7.62 -3.88 -34.33
CA LYS A 34 6.96 -3.27 -35.50
C LYS A 34 6.69 -1.77 -35.33
N GLU A 35 6.52 -1.33 -34.11
CA GLU A 35 6.29 0.05 -33.70
C GLU A 35 7.58 0.90 -33.63
N ALA A 36 8.76 0.28 -33.77
CA ALA A 36 10.03 0.97 -33.64
C ALA A 36 10.36 1.78 -34.90
N THR A 37 10.43 3.10 -34.76
CA THR A 37 10.75 4.03 -35.86
C THR A 37 12.25 4.21 -36.10
N GLY A 38 13.10 3.66 -35.23
CA GLY A 38 14.55 3.87 -35.22
C GLY A 38 15.05 5.00 -34.30
N ASP A 39 14.17 5.85 -33.78
CA ASP A 39 14.57 6.94 -32.86
C ASP A 39 15.29 6.43 -31.61
N PHE A 40 14.81 5.33 -31.04
CA PHE A 40 15.41 4.71 -29.86
C PHE A 40 16.82 4.18 -30.17
N THR A 41 16.98 3.51 -31.31
CA THR A 41 18.27 3.00 -31.79
C THR A 41 19.29 4.13 -31.97
N LEU A 42 18.87 5.25 -32.58
CA LEU A 42 19.72 6.44 -32.74
C LEU A 42 20.13 7.04 -31.39
N LEU A 43 19.21 7.11 -30.42
CA LEU A 43 19.52 7.52 -29.05
C LEU A 43 20.56 6.59 -28.41
N CYS A 44 20.40 5.28 -28.54
CA CYS A 44 21.36 4.31 -28.01
C CYS A 44 22.75 4.43 -28.66
N HIS A 45 22.83 4.77 -29.95
CA HIS A 45 24.12 5.06 -30.61
C HIS A 45 24.78 6.33 -30.03
N ALA A 46 24.01 7.37 -29.71
CA ALA A 46 24.52 8.56 -29.05
C ALA A 46 25.04 8.26 -27.62
N LEU A 47 24.31 7.41 -26.87
CA LEU A 47 24.76 6.91 -25.58
C LEU A 47 26.07 6.13 -25.73
N GLN A 48 26.14 5.18 -26.67
CA GLN A 48 27.36 4.43 -26.97
C GLN A 48 28.55 5.38 -27.23
N PHE A 49 28.37 6.43 -28.02
CA PHE A 49 29.40 7.42 -28.27
C PHE A 49 29.87 8.14 -27.00
N SER A 50 28.94 8.57 -26.13
CA SER A 50 29.31 9.19 -24.84
C SER A 50 30.11 8.25 -23.96
N PHE A 51 29.74 6.97 -23.86
CA PHE A 51 30.46 5.99 -23.05
C PHE A 51 31.88 5.74 -23.55
N LYS A 52 32.06 5.61 -24.88
CA LYS A 52 33.39 5.47 -25.50
C LYS A 52 34.26 6.70 -25.21
N SER A 53 33.68 7.89 -25.30
CA SER A 53 34.39 9.15 -25.07
C SER A 53 34.78 9.32 -23.60
N ILE A 54 33.86 9.07 -22.67
CA ILE A 54 34.14 9.12 -21.22
C ILE A 54 35.21 8.09 -20.85
N ALA A 55 35.11 6.85 -21.34
CA ALA A 55 36.13 5.82 -21.12
C ALA A 55 37.53 6.25 -21.61
N TYR A 56 37.59 6.94 -22.75
CA TYR A 56 38.83 7.48 -23.29
C TYR A 56 39.47 8.52 -22.35
N TYR A 57 38.69 9.47 -21.85
CA TYR A 57 39.21 10.50 -20.95
C TYR A 57 39.57 9.96 -19.56
N ILE A 58 38.77 9.04 -19.00
CA ILE A 58 39.08 8.38 -17.71
C ILE A 58 40.46 7.70 -17.77
N ARG A 59 40.72 6.90 -18.82
CA ARG A 59 42.00 6.17 -18.95
C ARG A 59 43.21 7.07 -19.14
N ARG A 60 42.99 8.32 -19.55
CA ARG A 60 44.05 9.31 -19.76
C ARG A 60 44.10 10.35 -18.65
N ALA A 61 43.22 10.29 -17.65
CA ALA A 61 43.02 11.38 -16.69
C ALA A 61 44.32 11.87 -16.05
N SER A 62 45.18 10.94 -15.60
CA SER A 62 46.49 11.27 -15.01
C SER A 62 47.52 11.75 -16.04
N LEU A 63 47.43 11.33 -17.31
CA LEU A 63 48.37 11.73 -18.37
C LEU A 63 48.14 13.15 -18.86
N ILE A 64 46.90 13.63 -18.79
CA ILE A 64 46.50 14.96 -19.26
C ILE A 64 46.06 15.89 -18.13
N ASN A 65 46.46 15.58 -16.88
CA ASN A 65 46.23 16.40 -15.68
C ASN A 65 44.74 16.77 -15.46
N LEU A 66 43.84 15.81 -15.70
CA LEU A 66 42.42 15.93 -15.40
C LEU A 66 42.07 15.56 -13.96
N SER A 67 43.06 15.13 -13.16
CA SER A 67 42.92 14.92 -11.71
C SER A 67 42.85 16.25 -10.96
N GLY A 68 42.03 16.31 -9.91
CA GLY A 68 41.87 17.49 -9.05
C GLY A 68 40.59 18.31 -9.28
N LEU A 69 40.43 19.37 -8.49
CA LEU A 69 39.21 20.17 -8.39
C LEU A 69 39.00 21.08 -9.61
N ALA A 70 37.74 21.22 -10.04
CA ALA A 70 37.32 22.12 -11.11
C ALA A 70 37.21 23.59 -10.66
N GLY A 71 37.21 23.85 -9.35
CA GLY A 71 37.11 25.19 -8.77
C GLY A 71 35.68 25.64 -8.45
N SER A 72 34.67 24.80 -8.70
CA SER A 72 33.25 24.99 -8.36
C SER A 72 32.76 23.94 -7.35
N SER A 73 31.95 24.36 -6.37
CA SER A 73 31.23 23.44 -5.47
C SER A 73 29.86 23.10 -6.05
N ASN A 74 29.52 21.81 -6.20
CA ASN A 74 28.19 21.40 -6.69
C ASN A 74 27.08 21.74 -5.67
N THR A 75 25.84 21.85 -6.15
CA THR A 75 24.63 22.04 -5.33
C THR A 75 24.38 20.88 -4.33
N THR A 76 25.00 19.73 -4.57
CA THR A 76 24.93 18.50 -3.77
C THR A 76 25.93 18.44 -2.61
N GLY A 77 26.87 19.40 -2.54
CA GLY A 77 27.83 19.57 -1.43
C GLY A 77 29.14 18.80 -1.56
N ASP A 78 29.41 18.15 -2.70
CA ASP A 78 30.69 17.50 -3.02
C ASP A 78 31.57 18.45 -3.89
N ASP A 79 32.89 18.40 -3.70
CA ASP A 79 33.84 19.20 -4.49
C ASP A 79 33.90 18.66 -5.94
N GLN A 80 33.49 19.47 -6.92
CA GLN A 80 33.37 19.02 -8.31
C GLN A 80 34.76 18.76 -8.93
N LYS A 81 34.98 17.57 -9.50
CA LYS A 81 36.23 17.27 -10.19
C LYS A 81 36.15 17.69 -11.65
N LYS A 82 37.31 18.00 -12.25
CA LYS A 82 37.38 18.39 -13.67
C LYS A 82 36.79 17.33 -14.60
N LEU A 83 36.97 16.06 -14.26
CA LEU A 83 36.46 14.97 -15.09
C LEU A 83 34.93 14.88 -15.04
N ASP A 84 34.30 15.24 -13.92
CA ASP A 84 32.84 15.23 -13.78
C ASP A 84 32.21 16.24 -14.75
N VAL A 85 32.78 17.45 -14.82
CA VAL A 85 32.39 18.49 -15.79
C VAL A 85 32.55 17.98 -17.23
N ILE A 86 33.70 17.42 -17.56
CA ILE A 86 33.98 16.90 -18.92
C ILE A 86 33.03 15.74 -19.27
N GLY A 87 32.79 14.83 -18.34
CA GLY A 87 31.88 13.71 -18.51
C GLY A 87 30.46 14.19 -18.77
N ASN A 88 29.98 15.15 -17.99
CA ASN A 88 28.69 15.79 -18.18
C ASN A 88 28.60 16.50 -19.54
N ASP A 89 29.58 17.31 -19.92
CA ASP A 89 29.58 18.04 -21.19
C ASP A 89 29.54 17.10 -22.40
N ILE A 90 30.32 16.02 -22.36
CA ILE A 90 30.30 14.97 -23.39
C ILE A 90 28.91 14.34 -23.48
N PHE A 91 28.33 13.99 -22.34
CA PHE A 91 27.02 13.34 -22.29
C PHE A 91 25.92 14.26 -22.82
N VAL A 92 25.87 15.51 -22.33
CA VAL A 92 24.90 16.54 -22.77
C VAL A 92 25.04 16.79 -24.27
N SER A 93 26.26 16.96 -24.79
CA SER A 93 26.51 17.18 -26.21
C SER A 93 26.08 16.00 -27.09
N ALA A 94 26.35 14.77 -26.64
CA ALA A 94 25.90 13.55 -27.34
C ALA A 94 24.37 13.45 -27.36
N MET A 95 23.70 13.70 -26.24
CA MET A 95 22.24 13.65 -26.17
C MET A 95 21.59 14.75 -27.02
N LYS A 96 22.12 15.96 -26.97
CA LYS A 96 21.69 17.09 -27.81
C LYS A 96 21.81 16.79 -29.29
N SER A 97 22.98 16.32 -29.73
CA SER A 97 23.28 16.01 -31.13
C SER A 97 22.54 14.80 -31.68
N SER A 98 22.02 13.91 -30.82
CA SER A 98 21.18 12.79 -31.24
C SER A 98 19.89 13.23 -31.94
N GLY A 99 19.37 14.41 -31.60
CA GLY A 99 18.07 14.89 -32.07
C GLY A 99 16.87 14.08 -31.56
N ARG A 100 17.07 13.18 -30.58
CA ARG A 100 16.04 12.24 -30.06
C ARG A 100 15.67 12.44 -28.60
N VAL A 101 16.35 13.35 -27.91
CA VAL A 101 16.11 13.68 -26.50
C VAL A 101 15.48 15.06 -26.39
N ARG A 102 14.38 15.18 -25.65
CA ARG A 102 13.73 16.45 -25.33
C ARG A 102 14.19 17.01 -23.98
N VAL A 103 14.32 16.13 -22.98
CA VAL A 103 14.70 16.49 -21.60
C VAL A 103 15.84 15.61 -21.13
N LEU A 104 16.83 16.22 -20.50
CA LEU A 104 17.94 15.54 -19.83
C LEU A 104 18.04 15.99 -18.38
N VAL A 105 18.08 15.03 -17.44
CA VAL A 105 18.43 15.29 -16.03
C VAL A 105 19.79 14.66 -15.76
N SER A 106 20.72 15.44 -15.23
CA SER A 106 22.08 15.00 -14.89
C SER A 106 22.34 15.23 -13.41
N GLU A 107 23.13 14.37 -12.76
CA GLU A 107 23.59 14.58 -11.39
C GLU A 107 24.36 15.90 -11.19
N GLU A 108 25.02 16.37 -12.25
CA GLU A 108 25.88 17.56 -12.27
C GLU A 108 25.11 18.87 -12.53
N VAL A 109 23.81 18.81 -12.79
CA VAL A 109 23.01 19.97 -13.20
C VAL A 109 21.72 20.04 -12.37
N GLU A 110 21.54 21.16 -11.65
CA GLU A 110 20.45 21.36 -10.68
C GLU A 110 19.05 21.41 -11.32
N GLU A 111 18.95 21.90 -12.55
CA GLU A 111 17.68 21.96 -13.28
C GLU A 111 17.74 21.03 -14.50
N ALA A 112 16.57 20.55 -14.91
CA ALA A 112 16.46 19.75 -16.13
C ALA A 112 16.90 20.56 -17.36
N ILE A 113 17.73 19.94 -18.21
CA ILE A 113 18.14 20.52 -19.49
C ILE A 113 17.06 20.23 -20.53
N ILE A 114 16.52 21.28 -21.12
CA ILE A 114 15.49 21.20 -22.17
C ILE A 114 16.16 21.51 -23.51
N PHE A 115 16.07 20.59 -24.48
CA PHE A 115 16.60 20.78 -25.82
C PHE A 115 15.53 21.40 -26.73
N GLU A 116 15.56 22.72 -26.87
CA GLU A 116 14.57 23.47 -27.65
C GLU A 116 14.67 23.25 -29.16
N GLU A 117 15.84 22.91 -29.66
CA GLU A 117 16.05 22.46 -31.04
C GLU A 117 15.36 21.13 -31.40
N ASN A 118 14.91 20.36 -30.38
CA ASN A 118 14.35 19.02 -30.53
C ASN A 118 12.92 18.91 -29.98
N PRO A 119 11.96 19.78 -30.35
CA PRO A 119 10.65 19.88 -29.71
C PRO A 119 9.77 18.63 -29.88
N ASN A 120 10.01 17.87 -30.96
CA ASN A 120 9.24 16.65 -31.28
C ASN A 120 9.94 15.36 -30.79
N SER A 121 11.02 15.48 -30.01
CA SER A 121 11.70 14.32 -29.46
C SER A 121 10.84 13.59 -28.43
N ARG A 122 10.84 12.26 -28.51
CA ARG A 122 9.93 11.40 -27.72
C ARG A 122 10.56 10.84 -26.45
N TYR A 123 11.83 11.11 -26.20
CA TYR A 123 12.55 10.55 -25.06
C TYR A 123 13.05 11.63 -24.11
N ALA A 124 13.08 11.25 -22.85
CA ALA A 124 13.82 11.93 -21.82
C ALA A 124 14.87 10.98 -21.24
N VAL A 125 16.03 11.52 -20.89
CA VAL A 125 17.17 10.76 -20.38
C VAL A 125 17.52 11.29 -18.99
N VAL A 126 17.84 10.38 -18.07
CA VAL A 126 18.38 10.70 -16.75
C VAL A 126 19.74 10.04 -16.63
N CYS A 127 20.75 10.74 -16.10
CA CYS A 127 22.09 10.18 -15.99
C CYS A 127 22.86 10.63 -14.75
N ASP A 128 23.75 9.73 -14.32
CA ASP A 128 24.93 10.05 -13.55
C ASP A 128 26.13 9.89 -14.50
N PRO A 129 26.74 10.99 -14.97
CA PRO A 129 27.85 10.93 -15.91
C PRO A 129 29.06 10.15 -15.37
N ILE A 130 29.40 10.34 -14.09
CA ILE A 130 30.57 9.72 -13.43
C ILE A 130 30.22 9.32 -11.97
N ASP A 131 29.60 8.15 -11.80
CA ASP A 131 29.42 7.51 -10.50
C ASP A 131 30.78 7.13 -9.90
N GLY A 132 30.96 7.45 -8.62
CA GLY A 132 32.17 7.13 -7.87
C GLY A 132 33.36 8.03 -8.19
N SER A 133 33.13 9.23 -8.73
CA SER A 133 34.15 10.23 -9.07
C SER A 133 35.16 10.48 -7.94
N SER A 134 34.74 10.36 -6.67
CA SER A 134 35.62 10.45 -5.50
C SER A 134 36.82 9.50 -5.58
N ASN A 135 36.67 8.32 -6.20
CA ASN A 135 37.72 7.30 -6.28
C ASN A 135 38.58 7.38 -7.54
N LEU A 136 38.28 8.31 -8.44
CA LEU A 136 38.99 8.46 -9.71
C LEU A 136 40.50 8.69 -9.52
N ASP A 137 40.89 9.54 -8.57
CA ASP A 137 42.31 9.85 -8.31
C ASP A 137 43.08 8.66 -7.73
N ALA A 138 42.36 7.69 -7.15
CA ALA A 138 42.94 6.45 -6.64
C ALA A 138 43.01 5.34 -7.71
N GLY A 139 42.57 5.61 -8.94
CA GLY A 139 42.56 4.64 -10.03
C GLY A 139 41.56 3.49 -9.83
N VAL A 140 40.56 3.68 -8.98
CA VAL A 140 39.50 2.70 -8.73
C VAL A 140 38.47 2.76 -9.87
N SER A 141 37.74 1.66 -10.09
CA SER A 141 36.67 1.62 -11.08
C SER A 141 35.55 2.63 -10.75
N VAL A 142 35.12 3.36 -11.77
CA VAL A 142 34.02 4.34 -11.77
C VAL A 142 33.04 3.98 -12.89
N GLY A 143 31.95 4.72 -13.06
CA GLY A 143 31.00 4.39 -14.13
C GLY A 143 30.06 5.50 -14.55
N THR A 144 29.24 5.25 -15.57
CA THR A 144 28.12 6.11 -15.97
C THR A 144 26.83 5.33 -15.77
N ILE A 145 25.79 5.94 -15.22
CA ILE A 145 24.45 5.34 -15.07
C ILE A 145 23.48 6.11 -15.96
N PHE A 146 22.53 5.42 -16.61
CA PHE A 146 21.51 6.07 -17.42
C PHE A 146 20.15 5.37 -17.32
N GLY A 147 19.09 6.16 -17.41
CA GLY A 147 17.71 5.72 -17.60
C GLY A 147 17.06 6.48 -18.74
N ILE A 148 16.15 5.82 -19.47
CA ILE A 148 15.41 6.39 -20.60
C ILE A 148 13.92 6.29 -20.31
N PHE A 149 13.23 7.42 -20.37
CA PHE A 149 11.78 7.51 -20.33
C PHE A 149 11.26 7.85 -21.72
N LYS A 150 10.06 7.33 -22.03
CA LYS A 150 9.30 7.77 -23.20
C LYS A 150 8.29 8.82 -22.75
N LEU A 151 8.39 10.02 -23.32
CA LEU A 151 7.47 11.11 -23.03
C LEU A 151 6.10 10.83 -23.64
N ALA A 152 5.05 11.29 -22.95
CA ALA A 152 3.70 11.27 -23.48
C ALA A 152 3.59 12.16 -24.73
N GLU A 153 2.63 11.86 -25.60
CA GLU A 153 2.36 12.70 -26.76
C GLU A 153 1.92 14.10 -26.32
N GLY A 154 2.56 15.15 -26.84
CA GLY A 154 2.32 16.53 -26.41
C GLY A 154 2.94 16.90 -25.06
N ALA A 155 3.81 16.07 -24.48
CA ALA A 155 4.60 16.43 -23.31
C ALA A 155 5.38 17.73 -23.57
N LYS A 156 5.38 18.61 -22.57
CA LYS A 156 6.04 19.93 -22.69
C LYS A 156 7.56 19.81 -22.57
N GLY A 157 8.04 18.68 -22.05
CA GLY A 157 9.43 18.45 -21.75
C GLY A 157 9.84 19.18 -20.49
N THR A 158 8.99 19.15 -19.46
CA THR A 158 9.32 19.75 -18.15
C THR A 158 9.80 18.70 -17.17
N LYS A 159 10.33 19.12 -16.01
CA LYS A 159 10.78 18.20 -14.97
C LYS A 159 9.64 17.35 -14.40
N GLU A 160 8.42 17.88 -14.38
CA GLU A 160 7.22 17.15 -13.94
C GLU A 160 6.90 15.96 -14.85
N ASP A 161 7.28 16.03 -16.13
CA ASP A 161 7.14 14.89 -17.07
C ASP A 161 8.09 13.72 -16.73
N LEU A 162 9.00 13.91 -15.76
CA LEU A 162 10.00 12.93 -15.30
C LEU A 162 9.82 12.50 -13.84
N LEU A 163 8.91 13.10 -13.06
CA LEU A 163 8.64 12.72 -11.66
C LEU A 163 7.73 11.49 -11.59
N HIS A 164 8.17 10.42 -12.25
CA HIS A 164 7.46 9.17 -12.41
C HIS A 164 8.22 8.02 -11.71
N PRO A 165 7.52 6.96 -11.29
CA PRO A 165 8.18 5.78 -10.75
C PRO A 165 9.07 5.11 -11.81
N GLY A 166 10.11 4.39 -11.36
CA GLY A 166 11.02 3.65 -12.23
C GLY A 166 10.32 2.65 -13.16
N THR A 167 9.10 2.20 -12.83
CA THR A 167 8.26 1.37 -13.72
C THR A 167 7.98 2.01 -15.07
N ASP A 168 8.15 3.31 -15.24
CA ASP A 168 7.93 4.03 -16.51
C ASP A 168 9.19 4.10 -17.40
N LEU A 169 10.35 3.64 -16.91
CA LEU A 169 11.56 3.48 -17.72
C LEU A 169 11.29 2.50 -18.88
N VAL A 170 11.71 2.90 -20.09
CA VAL A 170 11.67 2.03 -21.27
C VAL A 170 12.98 1.27 -21.47
N ALA A 171 14.09 1.84 -20.99
CA ALA A 171 15.39 1.19 -20.93
C ALA A 171 16.27 1.83 -19.85
N ALA A 172 17.24 1.07 -19.36
CA ALA A 172 18.20 1.53 -18.39
C ALA A 172 19.49 0.72 -18.48
N GLY A 173 20.56 1.26 -17.91
CA GLY A 173 21.83 0.59 -17.88
C GLY A 173 22.91 1.39 -17.18
N PHE A 174 24.12 0.84 -17.23
CA PHE A 174 25.31 1.51 -16.75
C PHE A 174 26.53 1.05 -17.54
N THR A 175 27.58 1.86 -17.55
CA THR A 175 28.91 1.48 -18.05
C THR A 175 29.91 1.54 -16.91
N MET A 176 30.58 0.44 -16.62
CA MET A 176 31.70 0.41 -15.67
C MET A 176 33.02 0.66 -16.41
N TYR A 177 33.79 1.64 -15.96
CA TYR A 177 35.14 1.93 -16.44
C TYR A 177 36.16 1.36 -15.46
N GLY A 178 36.44 0.06 -15.58
CA GLY A 178 37.47 -0.63 -14.81
C GLY A 178 38.67 -1.01 -15.68
N ALA A 179 39.20 -2.21 -15.48
CA ALA A 179 40.24 -2.78 -16.33
C ALA A 179 39.84 -2.82 -17.83
N SER A 180 38.53 -2.99 -18.09
CA SER A 180 37.90 -2.77 -19.38
C SER A 180 36.63 -1.92 -19.18
N ALA A 181 36.14 -1.29 -20.25
CA ALA A 181 34.83 -0.64 -20.20
C ALA A 181 33.74 -1.69 -20.47
N GLN A 182 32.79 -1.81 -19.55
CA GLN A 182 31.74 -2.83 -19.55
C GLN A 182 30.38 -2.15 -19.54
N LEU A 183 29.67 -2.17 -20.65
CA LEU A 183 28.31 -1.66 -20.76
C LEU A 183 27.32 -2.77 -20.41
N VAL A 184 26.42 -2.51 -19.47
CA VAL A 184 25.26 -3.35 -19.16
C VAL A 184 24.00 -2.56 -19.47
N MET A 185 23.08 -3.13 -20.25
CA MET A 185 21.81 -2.49 -20.54
C MET A 185 20.65 -3.47 -20.63
N THR A 186 19.44 -2.95 -20.43
CA THR A 186 18.19 -3.69 -20.56
C THR A 186 17.04 -2.79 -21.01
N MET A 187 16.03 -3.40 -21.63
CA MET A 187 14.75 -2.77 -21.95
C MET A 187 13.65 -3.22 -20.99
N LYS A 188 12.53 -2.48 -20.95
CA LYS A 188 11.38 -2.83 -20.11
C LYS A 188 10.87 -4.24 -20.40
N GLY A 189 10.98 -5.13 -19.41
CA GLY A 189 10.60 -6.53 -19.54
C GLY A 189 11.49 -7.38 -20.47
N GLY A 190 12.65 -6.85 -20.88
CA GLY A 190 13.61 -7.53 -21.74
C GLY A 190 14.73 -8.25 -20.98
N SER A 191 15.65 -8.85 -21.72
CA SER A 191 16.88 -9.44 -21.16
C SER A 191 17.89 -8.37 -20.76
N VAL A 192 18.80 -8.73 -19.86
CA VAL A 192 19.97 -7.91 -19.52
C VAL A 192 21.15 -8.37 -20.36
N ASN A 193 21.85 -7.45 -21.02
CA ASN A 193 22.96 -7.79 -21.90
C ASN A 193 24.20 -6.97 -21.55
N GLY A 194 25.35 -7.65 -21.49
CA GLY A 194 26.65 -7.08 -21.17
C GLY A 194 27.58 -7.05 -22.39
N PHE A 195 28.21 -5.91 -22.61
CA PHE A 195 29.12 -5.65 -23.71
C PHE A 195 30.48 -5.17 -23.21
N THR A 196 31.56 -5.79 -23.69
CA THR A 196 32.93 -5.37 -23.40
C THR A 196 33.43 -4.47 -24.52
N MET A 197 34.02 -3.32 -24.18
CA MET A 197 34.67 -2.45 -25.16
C MET A 197 35.98 -3.07 -25.64
N ASP A 198 36.07 -3.32 -26.95
CA ASP A 198 37.34 -3.54 -27.64
C ASP A 198 37.95 -2.18 -28.00
N ASN A 199 39.14 -1.91 -27.51
CA ASN A 199 39.79 -0.61 -27.67
C ASN A 199 40.45 -0.44 -29.04
N ALA A 200 40.84 -1.55 -29.69
CA ALA A 200 41.45 -1.51 -31.01
C ALA A 200 40.39 -1.27 -32.08
N LEU A 201 39.22 -1.89 -31.93
CA LEU A 201 38.07 -1.69 -32.82
C LEU A 201 37.26 -0.43 -32.46
N GLY A 202 37.31 0.01 -31.20
CA GLY A 202 36.48 1.11 -30.71
C GLY A 202 34.99 0.75 -30.63
N GLU A 203 34.68 -0.54 -30.40
CA GLU A 203 33.33 -1.08 -30.42
C GLU A 203 33.00 -1.86 -29.15
N PHE A 204 31.74 -1.79 -28.73
CA PHE A 204 31.22 -2.61 -27.65
C PHE A 204 30.77 -3.95 -28.21
N ILE A 205 31.43 -5.03 -27.80
CA ILE A 205 31.19 -6.38 -28.27
C ILE A 205 30.33 -7.12 -27.25
N LEU A 206 29.28 -7.80 -27.70
CA LEU A 206 28.41 -8.60 -26.83
C LEU A 206 29.22 -9.77 -26.26
N THR A 207 29.45 -9.74 -24.95
CA THR A 207 30.23 -10.78 -24.24
C THR A 207 29.38 -11.55 -23.24
N HIS A 208 28.27 -10.96 -22.78
CA HIS A 208 27.36 -11.56 -21.81
C HIS A 208 25.91 -11.43 -22.29
N PRO A 209 25.45 -12.28 -23.23
CA PRO A 209 24.06 -12.28 -23.65
C PRO A 209 23.15 -12.81 -22.53
N ASN A 210 21.99 -12.18 -22.34
CA ASN A 210 20.96 -12.59 -21.38
C ASN A 210 21.52 -12.93 -19.98
N MET A 211 22.20 -11.96 -19.37
CA MET A 211 22.72 -12.06 -18.01
C MET A 211 21.61 -12.40 -17.03
N GLN A 212 21.84 -13.46 -16.25
CA GLN A 212 20.95 -13.90 -15.17
C GLN A 212 21.74 -13.93 -13.89
N MET A 213 21.23 -13.27 -12.86
CA MET A 213 21.92 -13.20 -11.58
C MET A 213 21.69 -14.47 -10.76
N PRO A 214 22.70 -14.97 -10.04
CA PRO A 214 22.50 -16.06 -9.09
C PRO A 214 21.46 -15.69 -8.02
N LYS A 215 20.61 -16.66 -7.63
CA LYS A 215 19.58 -16.43 -6.59
C LYS A 215 20.15 -16.13 -5.21
N LYS A 216 21.37 -16.59 -4.92
CA LYS A 216 22.10 -16.38 -3.67
C LYS A 216 23.61 -16.47 -3.89
N HIS A 217 24.39 -15.71 -3.14
CA HIS A 217 25.84 -15.85 -3.05
C HIS A 217 26.36 -15.16 -1.78
N PRO A 218 27.32 -15.74 -1.04
CA PRO A 218 27.78 -15.20 0.24
C PRO A 218 28.75 -14.00 0.10
N ILE A 219 28.32 -12.93 -0.57
CA ILE A 219 29.02 -11.65 -0.68
C ILE A 219 28.07 -10.53 -0.27
N TYR A 220 28.54 -9.62 0.60
CA TYR A 220 27.84 -8.38 0.92
C TYR A 220 28.73 -7.17 0.66
N SER A 221 28.09 -6.07 0.26
CA SER A 221 28.75 -4.83 -0.13
C SER A 221 28.06 -3.64 0.49
N THR A 222 28.72 -2.99 1.45
CA THR A 222 28.20 -1.82 2.14
C THR A 222 29.32 -1.05 2.84
N ASN A 223 29.12 0.25 3.09
CA ASN A 223 30.07 1.06 3.83
C ASN A 223 29.89 0.91 5.35
N GLU A 224 30.57 -0.08 5.94
CA GLU A 224 30.50 -0.32 7.39
C GLU A 224 31.02 0.82 8.27
N GLY A 225 31.75 1.80 7.71
CA GLY A 225 32.15 3.01 8.43
C GLY A 225 30.95 3.84 8.92
N ASN A 226 29.79 3.68 8.28
CA ASN A 226 28.54 4.33 8.69
C ASN A 226 27.73 3.52 9.73
N SER A 227 28.22 2.36 10.17
CA SER A 227 27.53 1.47 11.11
C SER A 227 27.06 2.15 12.40
N LYS A 228 27.79 3.15 12.90
CA LYS A 228 27.36 3.95 14.06
C LYS A 228 26.04 4.70 13.86
N TYR A 229 25.70 5.06 12.61
CA TYR A 229 24.51 5.82 12.26
C TYR A 229 23.35 4.93 11.79
N TRP A 230 23.64 3.68 11.44
CA TRP A 230 22.66 2.74 10.96
C TRP A 230 21.55 2.47 11.97
N SER A 231 20.37 2.18 11.43
CA SER A 231 19.27 1.62 12.20
C SER A 231 19.63 0.20 12.67
N GLU A 232 18.98 -0.24 13.75
CA GLU A 232 19.21 -1.58 14.29
C GLU A 232 19.01 -2.73 13.28
N PRO A 233 18.01 -2.73 12.37
CA PRO A 233 17.91 -3.79 11.37
C PRO A 233 19.06 -3.85 10.40
N VAL A 234 19.65 -2.72 10.05
CA VAL A 234 20.79 -2.70 9.14
C VAL A 234 22.03 -3.27 9.85
N LYS A 235 22.22 -2.93 11.12
CA LYS A 235 23.30 -3.51 11.94
C LYS A 235 23.13 -5.02 12.08
N GLU A 236 21.95 -5.48 12.49
CA GLU A 236 21.69 -6.90 12.66
C GLU A 236 21.86 -7.66 11.33
N TRP A 237 21.37 -7.11 10.22
CA TRP A 237 21.57 -7.72 8.91
C TRP A 237 23.06 -7.87 8.60
N CYS A 238 23.86 -6.82 8.80
CA CYS A 238 25.30 -6.86 8.56
C CYS A 238 26.00 -7.87 9.50
N ASP A 239 25.61 -7.91 10.77
CA ASP A 239 26.17 -8.83 11.76
C ASP A 239 25.79 -10.29 11.47
N ASN A 240 24.58 -10.55 10.96
CA ASN A 240 24.15 -11.88 10.50
C ASN A 240 25.02 -12.38 9.34
N MET A 241 25.48 -11.48 8.44
CA MET A 241 26.39 -11.86 7.35
C MET A 241 27.77 -12.25 7.86
N LYS A 242 28.23 -11.63 8.95
CA LYS A 242 29.52 -11.94 9.58
C LYS A 242 29.48 -13.18 10.47
N SER A 243 28.33 -13.44 11.11
CA SER A 243 28.14 -14.52 12.09
C SER A 243 27.50 -15.79 11.51
N ALA A 244 27.20 -15.83 10.21
CA ALA A 244 26.76 -17.03 9.53
C ALA A 244 27.78 -18.18 9.68
N GLU A 245 27.30 -19.44 9.65
CA GLU A 245 28.14 -20.65 9.75
C GLU A 245 29.34 -20.61 8.78
N LYS A 246 29.08 -20.12 7.56
CA LYS A 246 30.12 -19.64 6.65
C LYS A 246 29.96 -18.12 6.48
N PRO A 247 30.84 -17.30 7.07
CA PRO A 247 30.78 -15.85 6.95
C PRO A 247 30.83 -15.39 5.49
N TYR A 248 30.09 -14.32 5.21
CA TYR A 248 30.07 -13.72 3.89
C TYR A 248 31.37 -12.96 3.62
N SER A 249 31.80 -12.95 2.37
CA SER A 249 32.90 -12.09 1.95
C SER A 249 32.44 -10.63 1.84
N ALA A 250 33.04 -9.74 2.62
CA ALA A 250 32.85 -8.30 2.48
C ALA A 250 33.56 -7.79 1.22
N ARG A 251 32.86 -7.05 0.36
CA ARG A 251 33.46 -6.36 -0.79
C ARG A 251 32.80 -5.00 -0.94
N TYR A 252 33.54 -3.92 -0.78
CA TYR A 252 33.02 -2.57 -1.00
C TYR A 252 34.08 -1.78 -1.77
N ILE A 253 33.81 -1.54 -3.05
CA ILE A 253 34.72 -0.83 -3.95
C ILE A 253 34.57 0.69 -3.73
N GLY A 254 33.35 1.14 -3.40
CA GLY A 254 33.07 2.55 -3.14
C GLY A 254 32.58 3.32 -4.37
N SER A 255 32.30 2.63 -5.48
CA SER A 255 31.53 3.10 -6.64
C SER A 255 30.32 2.18 -6.78
N MET A 256 29.11 2.77 -6.89
CA MET A 256 27.88 2.00 -7.02
C MET A 256 27.95 1.10 -8.25
N VAL A 257 28.41 1.61 -9.39
CA VAL A 257 28.52 0.87 -10.65
C VAL A 257 29.44 -0.33 -10.52
N ALA A 258 30.61 -0.17 -9.90
CA ALA A 258 31.57 -1.26 -9.75
C ALA A 258 31.05 -2.34 -8.79
N ASP A 259 30.45 -1.93 -7.67
CA ASP A 259 29.85 -2.86 -6.71
C ASP A 259 28.61 -3.58 -7.29
N ALA A 260 27.78 -2.86 -8.07
CA ALA A 260 26.63 -3.41 -8.78
C ALA A 260 27.04 -4.40 -9.87
N TYR A 261 28.02 -4.08 -10.71
CA TYR A 261 28.49 -4.98 -11.77
C TYR A 261 29.00 -6.32 -11.22
N ARG A 262 29.80 -6.27 -10.15
CA ARG A 262 30.24 -7.49 -9.44
C ARG A 262 29.05 -8.28 -8.89
N THR A 263 28.09 -7.59 -8.26
CA THR A 263 26.91 -8.22 -7.66
C THR A 263 26.03 -8.89 -8.73
N LEU A 264 25.89 -8.27 -9.90
CA LEU A 264 25.14 -8.82 -11.02
C LEU A 264 25.79 -10.11 -11.56
N LEU A 265 27.12 -10.15 -11.68
CA LEU A 265 27.85 -11.31 -12.20
C LEU A 265 27.96 -12.46 -11.18
N TYR A 266 28.31 -12.15 -9.94
CA TYR A 266 28.64 -13.17 -8.93
C TYR A 266 27.47 -13.47 -8.00
N GLY A 267 26.44 -12.63 -7.98
CA GLY A 267 25.42 -12.64 -6.95
C GLY A 267 25.92 -12.00 -5.65
N GLY A 268 25.05 -12.02 -4.65
CA GLY A 268 25.27 -11.35 -3.36
C GLY A 268 24.38 -10.11 -3.25
N ILE A 269 24.81 -9.15 -2.44
CA ILE A 269 24.01 -7.96 -2.16
C ILE A 269 24.87 -6.70 -2.05
N PHE A 270 24.37 -5.62 -2.66
CA PHE A 270 24.83 -4.25 -2.45
C PHE A 270 23.80 -3.48 -1.62
N ALA A 271 24.29 -2.74 -0.62
CA ALA A 271 23.46 -1.99 0.30
C ALA A 271 24.05 -0.60 0.58
N TYR A 272 23.24 0.42 0.30
CA TYR A 272 23.47 1.80 0.71
C TYR A 272 22.23 2.29 1.49
N PRO A 273 22.07 1.85 2.74
CA PRO A 273 20.87 2.14 3.53
C PRO A 273 20.77 3.62 3.91
N ALA A 274 19.55 4.08 4.16
CA ALA A 274 19.32 5.32 4.89
C ALA A 274 19.83 5.19 6.33
N ASP A 275 20.31 6.29 6.89
CA ASP A 275 20.87 6.32 8.25
C ASP A 275 20.51 7.64 8.95
N LYS A 276 20.94 7.79 10.21
CA LYS A 276 20.65 8.99 11.01
C LYS A 276 21.23 10.28 10.41
N LYS A 277 22.30 10.21 9.61
CA LYS A 277 22.93 11.37 8.97
C LYS A 277 22.22 11.71 7.65
N SER A 278 21.78 10.69 6.92
CA SER A 278 21.09 10.80 5.64
C SER A 278 19.76 10.03 5.72
N PRO A 279 18.68 10.64 6.27
CA PRO A 279 17.43 9.94 6.57
C PRO A 279 16.68 9.40 5.34
N LYS A 280 16.86 10.04 4.18
CA LYS A 280 16.38 9.53 2.89
C LYS A 280 17.42 8.66 2.17
N GLY A 281 18.63 8.45 2.71
CA GLY A 281 19.75 7.84 1.97
C GLY A 281 20.58 8.86 1.18
N LYS A 282 21.64 8.38 0.50
CA LYS A 282 22.57 9.24 -0.27
C LYS A 282 22.29 9.24 -1.77
N LEU A 283 21.95 8.08 -2.33
CA LEU A 283 21.82 7.86 -3.77
C LEU A 283 20.50 8.46 -4.29
N ARG A 284 20.45 8.89 -5.55
CA ARG A 284 19.30 9.57 -6.14
C ARG A 284 18.41 8.59 -6.90
N ILE A 285 17.11 8.81 -6.77
CA ILE A 285 16.10 7.87 -7.27
C ILE A 285 16.17 7.76 -8.79
N LEU A 286 16.15 8.90 -9.50
CA LEU A 286 15.98 8.92 -10.95
C LEU A 286 17.17 8.33 -11.72
N TYR A 287 18.40 8.68 -11.36
CA TYR A 287 19.58 8.38 -12.17
C TYR A 287 20.57 7.41 -11.51
N GLU A 288 20.33 6.95 -10.28
CA GLU A 288 21.14 5.90 -9.64
C GLU A 288 20.27 4.68 -9.27
N CYS A 289 19.27 4.87 -8.40
CA CYS A 289 18.51 3.77 -7.81
C CYS A 289 17.57 3.05 -8.79
N ALA A 290 16.70 3.80 -9.49
CA ALA A 290 15.71 3.21 -10.40
C ALA A 290 16.34 2.53 -11.63
N PRO A 291 17.35 3.12 -12.31
CA PRO A 291 18.03 2.45 -13.42
C PRO A 291 18.70 1.13 -12.99
N MET A 292 19.38 1.13 -11.84
CA MET A 292 20.01 -0.07 -11.30
C MET A 292 18.98 -1.12 -10.86
N ALA A 293 17.87 -0.69 -10.25
CA ALA A 293 16.78 -1.59 -9.88
C ALA A 293 16.18 -2.29 -11.10
N MET A 294 15.99 -1.58 -12.22
CA MET A 294 15.50 -2.15 -13.47
C MET A 294 16.42 -3.25 -14.01
N VAL A 295 17.74 -2.99 -14.04
CA VAL A 295 18.75 -3.97 -14.46
C VAL A 295 18.68 -5.22 -13.57
N PHE A 296 18.65 -5.03 -12.25
CA PHE A 296 18.66 -6.15 -11.31
C PHE A 296 17.37 -6.98 -11.35
N GLU A 297 16.21 -6.34 -11.41
CA GLU A 297 14.92 -7.05 -11.50
C GLU A 297 14.80 -7.85 -12.80
N ASN A 298 15.22 -7.29 -13.95
CA ASN A 298 15.22 -8.01 -15.23
C ASN A 298 16.22 -9.19 -15.25
N ALA A 299 17.31 -9.11 -14.48
CA ALA A 299 18.26 -10.21 -14.30
C ALA A 299 17.80 -11.28 -13.29
N GLY A 300 16.56 -11.20 -12.78
CA GLY A 300 16.01 -12.15 -11.79
C GLY A 300 16.35 -11.83 -10.33
N GLY A 301 16.86 -10.62 -10.08
CA GLY A 301 17.16 -10.08 -8.76
C GLY A 301 16.02 -9.33 -8.10
N GLN A 302 16.38 -8.57 -7.07
CA GLN A 302 15.46 -7.68 -6.36
C GLN A 302 16.16 -6.39 -5.95
N ALA A 303 15.39 -5.30 -5.87
CA ALA A 303 15.82 -4.02 -5.32
C ALA A 303 14.72 -3.39 -4.45
N VAL A 304 15.07 -2.97 -3.24
CA VAL A 304 14.14 -2.31 -2.29
C VAL A 304 14.74 -1.05 -1.68
N ASP A 305 13.89 -0.12 -1.29
CA ASP A 305 14.29 1.06 -0.53
C ASP A 305 14.54 0.74 0.96
N SER A 306 14.95 1.72 1.76
CA SER A 306 15.15 1.52 3.22
C SER A 306 13.86 1.29 4.02
N ASN A 307 12.69 1.50 3.41
CA ASN A 307 11.38 1.16 3.97
C ASN A 307 10.88 -0.20 3.50
N MET A 308 11.70 -0.94 2.74
CA MET A 308 11.38 -2.24 2.14
C MET A 308 10.29 -2.19 1.05
N HIS A 309 10.02 -1.02 0.46
CA HIS A 309 9.23 -0.89 -0.76
C HIS A 309 10.06 -1.31 -1.97
N ARG A 310 9.41 -1.88 -3.00
CA ARG A 310 10.07 -2.20 -4.27
C ARG A 310 10.59 -0.91 -4.93
N MET A 311 11.90 -0.85 -5.21
CA MET A 311 12.55 0.39 -5.67
C MET A 311 11.92 0.94 -6.97
N MET A 312 11.56 0.08 -7.92
CA MET A 312 10.91 0.48 -9.17
C MET A 312 9.56 1.20 -8.99
N THR A 313 8.89 1.02 -7.84
CA THR A 313 7.57 1.62 -7.56
C THR A 313 7.65 2.93 -6.78
N VAL A 314 8.85 3.35 -6.38
CA VAL A 314 9.06 4.59 -5.63
C VAL A 314 8.97 5.77 -6.60
N THR A 315 8.04 6.69 -6.34
CA THR A 315 7.89 7.94 -7.10
C THR A 315 8.72 9.05 -6.43
N PRO A 316 9.66 9.70 -7.14
CA PRO A 316 10.45 10.79 -6.57
C PRO A 316 9.62 12.07 -6.42
N GLU A 317 9.85 12.82 -5.35
CA GLU A 317 9.23 14.14 -5.13
C GLU A 317 9.96 15.26 -5.90
N HIS A 318 11.24 15.05 -6.23
CA HIS A 318 12.12 16.00 -6.90
C HIS A 318 13.10 15.26 -7.83
N ILE A 319 13.64 15.94 -8.84
CA ILE A 319 14.57 15.31 -9.81
C ILE A 319 15.88 14.81 -9.17
N HIS A 320 16.27 15.39 -8.04
CA HIS A 320 17.43 14.99 -7.23
C HIS A 320 17.02 14.30 -5.90
N ASP A 321 15.80 13.78 -5.79
CA ASP A 321 15.33 13.12 -4.56
C ASP A 321 16.13 11.86 -4.27
N ARG A 322 16.37 11.61 -2.98
CA ARG A 322 17.29 10.59 -2.50
C ARG A 322 16.54 9.37 -1.97
N SER A 323 17.18 8.20 -2.08
CA SER A 323 16.73 6.95 -1.47
C SER A 323 17.90 6.14 -0.94
N GLY A 324 17.66 5.37 0.12
CA GLY A 324 18.55 4.28 0.51
C GLY A 324 18.15 3.02 -0.24
N ILE A 325 19.11 2.19 -0.64
CA ILE A 325 18.85 1.03 -1.51
C ILE A 325 19.49 -0.25 -0.98
N PHE A 326 18.79 -1.36 -1.19
CA PHE A 326 19.32 -2.72 -1.12
C PHE A 326 19.01 -3.42 -2.43
N LEU A 327 20.02 -3.91 -3.14
CA LEU A 327 19.85 -4.58 -4.43
C LEU A 327 20.79 -5.77 -4.57
N GLY A 328 20.35 -6.82 -5.25
CA GLY A 328 21.15 -8.03 -5.41
C GLY A 328 20.33 -9.29 -5.67
N SER A 329 20.98 -10.42 -5.43
CA SER A 329 20.41 -11.76 -5.44
C SER A 329 19.10 -11.80 -4.65
N TYR A 330 18.05 -12.39 -5.24
CA TYR A 330 16.71 -12.43 -4.66
C TYR A 330 16.71 -12.91 -3.20
N ASP A 331 17.34 -14.05 -2.91
CA ASP A 331 17.36 -14.62 -1.57
C ASP A 331 18.18 -13.76 -0.57
N GLU A 332 19.16 -12.99 -1.06
CA GLU A 332 19.99 -12.13 -0.20
C GLU A 332 19.26 -10.83 0.17
N VAL A 333 18.54 -10.24 -0.78
CA VAL A 333 17.67 -9.09 -0.52
C VAL A 333 16.48 -9.52 0.36
N GLN A 334 15.95 -10.73 0.18
CA GLN A 334 14.91 -11.27 1.04
C GLN A 334 15.34 -11.34 2.50
N LYS A 335 16.60 -11.68 2.80
CA LYS A 335 17.14 -11.64 4.18
C LYS A 335 17.13 -10.24 4.78
N VAL A 336 17.45 -9.20 3.99
CA VAL A 336 17.33 -7.80 4.46
C VAL A 336 15.89 -7.51 4.85
N ILE A 337 14.95 -7.86 3.97
CA ILE A 337 13.52 -7.66 4.19
C ILE A 337 13.07 -8.40 5.45
N ASP A 338 13.54 -9.62 5.66
CA ASP A 338 13.17 -10.43 6.83
C ASP A 338 13.75 -9.87 8.13
N VAL A 339 14.99 -9.37 8.12
CA VAL A 339 15.59 -8.65 9.26
C VAL A 339 14.87 -7.32 9.50
N HIS A 340 14.56 -6.54 8.48
CA HIS A 340 13.78 -5.31 8.65
C HIS A 340 12.36 -5.60 9.15
N LYS A 341 11.73 -6.70 8.71
CA LYS A 341 10.49 -7.21 9.30
C LYS A 341 10.67 -7.70 10.75
N LYS A 342 11.88 -8.10 11.17
CA LYS A 342 12.26 -8.46 12.55
C LYS A 342 12.48 -7.25 13.45
N HIS A 343 13.03 -6.12 12.96
CA HIS A 343 13.22 -4.90 13.78
C HIS A 343 12.13 -3.84 13.62
N GLY A 344 11.47 -3.76 12.48
CA GLY A 344 10.08 -3.27 12.42
C GLY A 344 9.18 -4.10 13.35
N SER A 345 9.69 -5.28 13.74
CA SER A 345 9.19 -6.10 14.81
C SER A 345 9.94 -5.99 16.14
N PHE A 346 10.89 -5.08 16.45
CA PHE A 346 11.40 -4.94 17.84
C PHE A 346 10.51 -4.05 18.71
N SER A 347 9.69 -3.20 18.08
CA SER A 347 8.46 -2.67 18.68
C SER A 347 7.34 -3.73 18.80
N ASP A 348 7.56 -4.94 18.24
CA ASP A 348 6.57 -5.98 17.98
C ASP A 348 7.08 -7.41 18.39
N SER A 349 8.24 -7.49 19.07
CA SER A 349 9.03 -8.74 19.25
C SER A 349 8.57 -9.46 20.51
N LEU A 350 8.10 -8.70 21.49
CA LEU A 350 7.29 -9.20 22.60
C LEU A 350 6.00 -9.89 22.12
N ILE A 351 5.51 -9.56 20.91
CA ILE A 351 4.25 -10.08 20.37
C ILE A 351 4.47 -11.34 19.52
N LYS A 352 5.60 -11.45 18.80
CA LYS A 352 5.88 -12.63 17.96
C LYS A 352 6.37 -13.85 18.74
N ALA A 353 7.01 -13.67 19.89
CA ALA A 353 7.43 -14.79 20.75
C ALA A 353 6.23 -15.60 21.32
N TRP A 354 5.01 -15.02 21.34
CA TRP A 354 3.82 -15.66 21.92
C TRP A 354 2.94 -16.39 20.90
N VAL A 355 3.26 -16.32 19.60
CA VAL A 355 2.30 -16.58 18.51
C VAL A 355 2.62 -17.85 17.70
N ASN A 356 3.82 -18.44 17.78
CA ASN A 356 4.19 -19.59 16.94
C ASN A 356 4.35 -20.92 17.70
N LEU A 357 3.28 -21.39 18.35
CA LEU A 357 3.07 -22.82 18.59
C LEU A 357 1.62 -23.20 18.25
N ASN A 358 1.50 -23.83 17.07
CA ASN A 358 0.36 -24.51 16.44
C ASN A 358 -0.83 -23.70 15.89
N PRO A 359 -1.35 -24.08 14.69
CA PRO A 359 -2.23 -23.23 13.91
C PRO A 359 -3.71 -23.52 14.18
N SER A 360 -4.46 -22.44 14.43
CA SER A 360 -5.88 -22.34 14.08
C SER A 360 -6.21 -20.90 13.60
N THR A 361 -7.13 -20.83 12.66
CA THR A 361 -7.37 -19.80 11.62
C THR A 361 -7.80 -18.36 12.05
N PRO A 362 -8.24 -18.05 13.29
CA PRO A 362 -8.43 -16.67 13.79
C PRO A 362 -7.14 -15.86 13.97
N TRP A 363 -6.02 -16.56 14.07
CA TRP A 363 -4.67 -16.10 14.39
C TRP A 363 -4.06 -15.10 13.39
N ALA A 364 -4.43 -15.23 12.11
CA ALA A 364 -4.07 -14.28 11.04
C ALA A 364 -5.01 -13.06 10.97
N ASN A 365 -6.25 -13.16 11.45
CA ASN A 365 -7.25 -12.08 11.37
C ASN A 365 -6.98 -10.96 12.40
N GLN A 366 -6.64 -11.33 13.64
CA GLN A 366 -5.26 -11.20 14.13
C GLN A 366 -4.40 -9.98 13.79
N LEU A 367 -3.80 -10.04 12.60
CA LEU A 367 -2.45 -9.55 12.32
C LEU A 367 -2.38 -8.25 11.55
N ALA A 368 -3.53 -7.65 11.23
CA ALA A 368 -3.60 -6.39 10.50
C ALA A 368 -4.68 -5.42 11.02
N GLU A 369 -5.42 -5.77 12.07
CA GLU A 369 -5.89 -4.74 13.02
C GLU A 369 -4.70 -3.93 13.58
N ARG A 370 -3.55 -4.62 13.61
CA ARG A 370 -2.18 -4.16 13.78
C ARG A 370 -1.82 -3.23 12.61
N ILE A 371 -2.10 -1.92 12.67
CA ILE A 371 -1.17 -0.92 13.22
C ILE A 371 -1.93 0.14 14.05
N LYS A 372 -2.66 -0.26 15.09
CA LYS A 372 -3.05 0.56 16.29
C LYS A 372 -4.48 1.14 16.38
N GLY A 373 -5.49 0.63 15.66
CA GLY A 373 -6.91 1.07 15.80
C GLY A 373 -7.82 0.04 16.47
N LEU A 374 -9.09 0.39 16.70
CA LEU A 374 -10.13 -0.59 17.08
C LEU A 374 -10.70 -1.28 15.82
N PRO A 375 -11.25 -2.51 15.94
CA PRO A 375 -11.54 -3.35 14.77
C PRO A 375 -12.66 -2.89 13.84
N PHE A 376 -13.42 -1.90 14.30
CA PHE A 376 -14.43 -1.22 13.50
C PHE A 376 -13.96 0.14 12.95
N GLY A 377 -12.81 0.67 13.43
CA GLY A 377 -12.34 2.03 13.13
C GLY A 377 -12.12 2.28 11.65
N GLN A 378 -11.50 1.34 10.93
CA GLN A 378 -11.30 1.45 9.48
C GLN A 378 -12.61 1.67 8.69
N TYR A 379 -13.71 1.05 9.14
CA TYR A 379 -15.00 1.17 8.48
C TYR A 379 -15.69 2.49 8.82
N LEU A 380 -15.55 2.97 10.06
CA LEU A 380 -16.06 4.29 10.48
C LEU A 380 -15.39 5.45 9.75
N HIS A 381 -14.22 5.27 9.15
CA HIS A 381 -13.52 6.33 8.39
C HIS A 381 -13.71 6.21 6.86
N THR A 382 -14.39 5.18 6.37
CA THR A 382 -14.64 5.00 4.94
C THR A 382 -15.75 5.93 4.44
N ALA A 383 -15.64 6.46 3.22
CA ALA A 383 -16.69 7.31 2.63
C ALA A 383 -17.94 6.48 2.28
N PRO A 384 -19.16 7.03 2.46
CA PRO A 384 -20.39 6.34 2.08
C PRO A 384 -20.50 6.17 0.55
N PRO A 385 -21.24 5.16 0.07
CA PRO A 385 -21.40 4.92 -1.36
C PRO A 385 -22.09 6.11 -2.06
N ARG A 386 -21.66 6.41 -3.30
CA ARG A 386 -22.39 7.34 -4.18
C ARG A 386 -23.76 6.75 -4.55
N ARG A 387 -24.77 7.61 -4.68
CA ARG A 387 -26.16 7.24 -5.02
C ARG A 387 -26.17 6.34 -6.26
N ARG A 388 -26.82 5.17 -6.18
CA ARG A 388 -27.20 4.37 -7.35
C ARG A 388 -28.66 4.67 -7.70
N ALA A 389 -29.02 4.50 -8.97
CA ALA A 389 -30.26 4.91 -9.63
C ALA A 389 -31.59 4.39 -9.02
N LEU A 390 -31.56 3.60 -7.95
CA LEU A 390 -32.74 3.06 -7.26
C LEU A 390 -32.82 3.53 -5.81
N THR A 391 -32.48 4.79 -5.49
CA THR A 391 -32.90 5.40 -4.22
C THR A 391 -34.30 5.99 -4.42
N GLY A 392 -35.27 5.57 -3.60
CA GLY A 392 -36.68 6.01 -3.71
C GLY A 392 -36.85 7.54 -3.65
N HIS A 393 -38.06 8.04 -3.92
CA HIS A 393 -38.36 9.47 -3.87
C HIS A 393 -37.91 10.09 -2.54
N ILE A 394 -37.21 11.22 -2.64
CA ILE A 394 -36.68 11.99 -1.51
C ILE A 394 -37.81 12.92 -1.06
N ASP A 395 -38.06 12.96 0.24
CA ASP A 395 -38.86 14.00 0.87
C ASP A 395 -38.18 15.36 0.60
N PRO A 396 -38.83 16.34 -0.07
CA PRO A 396 -38.22 17.61 -0.45
C PRO A 396 -37.57 18.36 0.72
N GLU A 397 -38.07 18.15 1.95
CA GLU A 397 -37.54 18.77 3.17
C GLU A 397 -36.17 18.21 3.62
N GLN A 398 -35.74 17.07 3.06
CA GLN A 398 -34.49 16.38 3.41
C GLN A 398 -33.34 16.65 2.43
N LEU A 399 -33.55 17.51 1.42
CA LEU A 399 -32.50 17.90 0.48
C LEU A 399 -31.61 18.99 1.10
N SER A 400 -30.30 18.75 1.15
CA SER A 400 -29.37 19.83 1.45
C SER A 400 -29.31 20.83 0.28
N LEU A 401 -29.04 22.10 0.55
CA LEU A 401 -28.88 23.14 -0.49
C LEU A 401 -27.89 22.71 -1.60
N TRP A 402 -26.84 21.99 -1.22
CA TRP A 402 -25.85 21.43 -2.14
C TRP A 402 -26.42 20.36 -3.07
N GLN A 403 -27.36 19.54 -2.59
CA GLN A 403 -28.03 18.51 -3.37
C GLN A 403 -29.09 19.11 -4.31
N THR A 404 -29.78 20.18 -3.87
CA THR A 404 -30.67 20.96 -4.73
C THR A 404 -29.88 21.61 -5.87
N PHE A 405 -28.67 22.10 -5.60
CA PHE A 405 -27.77 22.70 -6.60
C PHE A 405 -27.20 21.67 -7.58
N GLN A 406 -26.76 20.49 -7.12
CA GLN A 406 -26.28 19.40 -7.98
C GLN A 406 -27.34 18.89 -8.95
N ASN A 407 -28.59 18.74 -8.49
CA ASN A 407 -29.71 18.34 -9.35
C ASN A 407 -30.01 19.39 -10.44
N PHE A 408 -29.75 20.68 -10.15
CA PHE A 408 -29.89 21.77 -11.12
C PHE A 408 -28.76 21.79 -12.16
N SER A 409 -27.53 21.45 -11.75
CA SER A 409 -26.34 21.52 -12.63
C SER A 409 -26.14 20.31 -13.56
N MET A 410 -26.63 19.12 -13.18
CA MET A 410 -26.30 17.88 -13.90
C MET A 410 -27.28 17.50 -15.02
N GLY A 411 -28.43 18.17 -15.13
CA GLY A 411 -29.40 17.90 -16.21
C GLY A 411 -29.89 16.45 -16.29
N GLU A 412 -29.71 15.63 -15.24
CA GLU A 412 -30.21 14.26 -15.22
C GLU A 412 -31.75 14.28 -15.14
N PRO A 413 -32.47 13.55 -16.03
CA PRO A 413 -33.91 13.48 -15.95
C PRO A 413 -34.33 12.92 -14.58
N SER A 414 -35.26 13.60 -13.91
CA SER A 414 -35.82 13.13 -12.66
C SER A 414 -36.37 11.71 -12.85
N PRO A 415 -36.03 10.75 -11.98
CA PRO A 415 -36.46 9.38 -12.18
C PRO A 415 -37.99 9.32 -12.16
N GLN A 416 -38.58 8.82 -13.26
CA GLN A 416 -40.03 8.70 -13.46
C GLN A 416 -40.53 7.32 -12.99
N THR A 417 -41.65 7.27 -12.26
CA THR A 417 -42.35 6.02 -11.96
C THR A 417 -43.44 5.84 -13.00
N ALA A 418 -43.34 4.79 -13.82
CA ALA A 418 -44.42 4.44 -14.75
C ALA A 418 -45.63 3.93 -13.97
N ASP A 419 -46.83 4.36 -14.38
CA ASP A 419 -48.08 3.88 -13.81
C ASP A 419 -48.20 2.35 -13.98
N GLN A 420 -48.67 1.68 -12.92
CA GLN A 420 -48.79 0.22 -12.83
C GLN A 420 -50.26 -0.21 -12.82
N GLY A 421 -51.11 0.44 -13.63
CA GLY A 421 -52.56 0.23 -13.66
C GLY A 421 -53.02 -1.23 -13.89
N ASN A 422 -52.17 -2.07 -14.49
CA ASN A 422 -52.43 -3.49 -14.72
C ASN A 422 -52.27 -4.36 -13.44
N SER A 423 -51.68 -3.83 -12.36
CA SER A 423 -51.51 -4.56 -11.10
C SER A 423 -52.71 -4.34 -10.20
N ALA A 424 -53.50 -5.40 -9.93
CA ALA A 424 -54.64 -5.31 -9.01
C ALA A 424 -54.24 -4.86 -7.59
N LEU A 425 -53.03 -5.19 -7.13
CA LEU A 425 -52.48 -4.73 -5.86
C LEU A 425 -52.32 -3.20 -5.85
N LEU A 426 -51.78 -2.62 -6.92
CA LEU A 426 -51.47 -1.19 -7.00
C LEU A 426 -52.66 -0.33 -7.45
N SER A 427 -53.54 -0.86 -8.31
CA SER A 427 -54.67 -0.13 -8.89
C SER A 427 -55.97 -0.21 -8.09
N ARG A 428 -56.17 -1.27 -7.28
CA ARG A 428 -57.43 -1.46 -6.53
C ARG A 428 -57.36 -1.20 -5.04
N LEU A 429 -56.17 -1.27 -4.43
CA LEU A 429 -56.00 -1.06 -2.99
C LEU A 429 -55.44 0.33 -2.71
N PRO A 430 -55.97 1.08 -1.72
CA PRO A 430 -55.39 2.36 -1.30
C PRO A 430 -54.03 2.16 -0.62
N LEU A 431 -53.18 3.20 -0.62
CA LEU A 431 -51.81 3.13 -0.10
C LEU A 431 -51.74 2.60 1.33
N ASP A 432 -52.63 3.03 2.23
CA ASP A 432 -52.61 2.60 3.64
C ASP A 432 -52.81 1.08 3.78
N VAL A 433 -53.71 0.50 3.00
CA VAL A 433 -53.91 -0.96 2.96
C VAL A 433 -52.69 -1.66 2.37
N ARG A 434 -52.06 -1.09 1.33
CA ARG A 434 -50.81 -1.62 0.78
C ARG A 434 -49.68 -1.58 1.81
N MET A 435 -49.56 -0.50 2.58
CA MET A 435 -48.56 -0.39 3.65
C MET A 435 -48.76 -1.43 4.74
N ILE A 436 -49.99 -1.71 5.14
CA ILE A 436 -50.31 -2.82 6.07
C ILE A 436 -49.88 -4.16 5.47
N ILE A 437 -50.21 -4.41 4.20
CA ILE A 437 -49.77 -5.65 3.51
C ILE A 437 -48.25 -5.75 3.48
N TYR A 438 -47.55 -4.65 3.16
CA TYR A 438 -46.09 -4.64 3.16
C TYR A 438 -45.52 -4.85 4.56
N GLU A 439 -46.12 -4.31 5.61
CA GLU A 439 -45.69 -4.55 6.99
C GLU A 439 -45.94 -6.01 7.41
N MET A 440 -47.07 -6.61 7.04
CA MET A 440 -47.33 -8.03 7.28
C MET A 440 -46.37 -8.96 6.55
N VAL A 441 -45.87 -8.56 5.37
CA VAL A 441 -44.96 -9.37 4.55
C VAL A 441 -43.49 -9.11 4.88
N LEU A 442 -43.14 -7.85 5.19
CA LEU A 442 -41.77 -7.39 5.34
C LEU A 442 -41.39 -7.03 6.78
N GLY A 443 -42.32 -6.97 7.73
CA GLY A 443 -42.08 -6.57 9.12
C GLY A 443 -41.84 -7.73 10.06
N ASP A 444 -41.50 -7.39 11.31
CA ASP A 444 -41.30 -8.31 12.44
C ASP A 444 -40.28 -9.43 12.21
N MET A 445 -39.39 -9.26 11.23
CA MET A 445 -38.31 -10.20 10.98
C MET A 445 -37.03 -9.81 11.70
N ILE A 446 -36.28 -10.84 12.07
CA ILE A 446 -34.91 -10.72 12.55
C ILE A 446 -33.99 -11.18 11.41
N PHE A 447 -33.22 -10.24 10.88
CA PHE A 447 -32.19 -10.49 9.90
C PHE A 447 -30.87 -10.79 10.59
N HIS A 448 -30.35 -11.99 10.40
CA HIS A 448 -28.99 -12.33 10.73
C HIS A 448 -28.08 -11.98 9.55
N LEU A 449 -27.14 -11.07 9.81
CA LEU A 449 -26.15 -10.64 8.83
C LEU A 449 -24.75 -11.09 9.27
N ASP A 450 -24.09 -11.83 8.39
CA ASP A 450 -22.71 -12.29 8.60
C ASP A 450 -21.86 -12.12 7.35
N VAL A 451 -20.56 -12.16 7.54
CA VAL A 451 -19.53 -12.09 6.51
C VAL A 451 -18.49 -13.16 6.81
N ALA A 452 -18.24 -14.04 5.85
CA ALA A 452 -17.26 -15.12 5.98
C ALA A 452 -15.82 -14.60 6.09
N ASN A 453 -15.50 -13.53 5.37
CA ASN A 453 -14.20 -12.83 5.44
C ASN A 453 -14.39 -11.33 5.13
N PRO A 454 -13.54 -10.40 5.61
CA PRO A 454 -13.78 -8.94 5.51
C PRO A 454 -14.09 -8.40 4.10
N ARG A 455 -13.67 -9.10 3.03
CA ARG A 455 -13.93 -8.76 1.62
C ARG A 455 -15.07 -9.59 0.97
N GLY A 456 -15.61 -10.57 1.68
CA GLY A 456 -16.58 -11.55 1.21
C GLY A 456 -17.99 -10.98 1.06
N ARG A 457 -18.94 -11.78 0.56
CA ARG A 457 -20.33 -11.34 0.45
C ARG A 457 -20.97 -11.25 1.83
N ILE A 458 -21.87 -10.29 2.01
CA ILE A 458 -22.76 -10.25 3.16
C ILE A 458 -23.83 -11.31 2.95
N LEU A 459 -23.91 -12.21 3.91
CA LEU A 459 -24.91 -13.26 4.00
C LEU A 459 -26.08 -12.71 4.82
N LEU A 460 -27.29 -13.00 4.37
CA LEU A 460 -28.53 -12.60 5.01
C LEU A 460 -29.36 -13.85 5.26
N GLN A 461 -29.82 -14.04 6.49
CA GLN A 461 -30.72 -15.13 6.86
C GLN A 461 -31.82 -14.59 7.77
N ILE A 462 -33.07 -14.99 7.52
CA ILE A 462 -34.20 -14.67 8.40
C ILE A 462 -34.21 -15.68 9.55
N CYS A 463 -34.32 -15.18 10.78
CA CYS A 463 -34.39 -15.99 11.98
C CYS A 463 -35.61 -16.91 11.97
N GLN A 464 -35.41 -18.20 12.26
CA GLN A 464 -36.49 -19.18 12.39
C GLN A 464 -37.04 -19.30 13.81
N GLN A 465 -36.35 -18.69 14.80
CA GLN A 465 -36.68 -18.82 16.22
C GLN A 465 -36.57 -17.45 16.93
N PRO A 466 -37.39 -16.45 16.54
CA PRO A 466 -37.26 -15.08 17.03
C PRO A 466 -37.43 -14.96 18.56
N GLU A 467 -38.27 -15.80 19.15
CA GLU A 467 -38.54 -15.87 20.61
C GLU A 467 -37.26 -16.11 21.43
N THR A 468 -36.32 -16.91 20.91
CA THR A 468 -35.13 -17.36 21.64
C THR A 468 -33.90 -16.49 21.35
N ILE A 469 -34.03 -15.39 20.60
CA ILE A 469 -32.89 -14.55 20.15
C ILE A 469 -32.01 -14.01 21.29
N ASN A 470 -32.54 -13.98 22.52
CA ASN A 470 -31.81 -13.50 23.70
C ASN A 470 -31.08 -14.61 24.46
N GLU A 471 -31.31 -15.88 24.13
CA GLU A 471 -30.74 -17.02 24.81
C GLU A 471 -29.27 -17.24 24.42
N PRO A 472 -28.40 -17.69 25.35
CA PRO A 472 -26.99 -17.92 25.07
C PRO A 472 -26.75 -18.99 23.99
N VAL A 473 -27.69 -19.92 23.84
CA VAL A 473 -27.61 -21.09 22.95
C VAL A 473 -28.37 -20.85 21.63
N HIS A 474 -28.83 -19.61 21.37
CA HIS A 474 -29.51 -19.28 20.12
C HIS A 474 -28.55 -19.45 18.93
N GLN A 475 -28.66 -20.60 18.27
CA GLN A 475 -27.84 -21.05 17.14
C GLN A 475 -28.75 -21.33 15.95
N CYS A 476 -29.41 -20.30 15.42
CA CYS A 476 -29.96 -20.35 14.06
C CYS A 476 -28.86 -20.36 12.97
N HIS A 477 -27.59 -20.33 13.39
CA HIS A 477 -26.45 -19.81 12.63
C HIS A 477 -25.30 -20.82 12.45
N GLU A 478 -25.50 -22.12 12.69
CA GLU A 478 -24.56 -23.13 12.21
C GLU A 478 -24.53 -23.10 10.69
N LEU A 479 -23.44 -22.57 10.13
CA LEU A 479 -23.11 -22.52 8.71
C LEU A 479 -22.85 -23.95 8.17
N SER A 480 -23.90 -24.77 8.17
CA SER A 480 -23.92 -26.13 7.66
C SER A 480 -24.54 -26.12 6.26
N ILE A 481 -23.67 -26.15 5.24
CA ILE A 481 -23.93 -26.79 3.94
C ILE A 481 -25.25 -26.37 3.26
N GLY A 482 -25.34 -25.11 2.84
CA GLY A 482 -26.42 -24.64 1.97
C GLY A 482 -26.35 -23.13 1.90
N ARG A 483 -25.91 -22.57 0.76
CA ARG A 483 -25.66 -21.14 0.60
C ARG A 483 -26.96 -20.46 0.14
N PRO A 484 -27.72 -19.72 0.98
CA PRO A 484 -28.74 -18.83 0.46
C PRO A 484 -27.98 -17.58 0.00
N SER A 485 -27.64 -17.55 -1.28
CA SER A 485 -27.08 -16.37 -1.91
C SER A 485 -28.21 -15.36 -2.09
N SER A 486 -28.04 -14.12 -1.65
CA SER A 486 -28.89 -12.98 -2.01
C SER A 486 -28.74 -12.54 -3.48
N ALA A 487 -28.09 -13.37 -4.30
CA ALA A 487 -28.07 -13.19 -5.74
C ALA A 487 -29.39 -13.72 -6.31
N PRO A 488 -29.97 -13.07 -7.33
CA PRO A 488 -31.09 -13.66 -8.05
C PRO A 488 -30.67 -15.05 -8.54
N CYS A 489 -31.29 -16.11 -8.01
CA CYS A 489 -31.25 -17.41 -8.65
C CYS A 489 -32.10 -17.29 -9.92
N GLU A 490 -31.64 -17.85 -11.04
CA GLU A 490 -32.41 -17.87 -12.29
C GLU A 490 -33.71 -18.68 -12.14
N ASP A 491 -33.83 -19.50 -11.09
CA ASP A 491 -35.03 -20.24 -10.75
C ASP A 491 -35.83 -19.59 -9.60
N HIS A 492 -36.96 -18.97 -9.97
CA HIS A 492 -37.94 -18.34 -9.06
C HIS A 492 -38.48 -19.28 -7.96
N ARG A 493 -38.38 -20.60 -8.13
CA ARG A 493 -38.85 -21.60 -7.14
C ARG A 493 -37.87 -21.81 -5.98
N GLU A 494 -36.61 -21.41 -6.15
CA GLU A 494 -35.55 -21.54 -5.15
C GLU A 494 -35.16 -20.19 -4.52
N ALA A 495 -35.84 -19.10 -4.89
CA ALA A 495 -35.57 -17.75 -4.40
C ALA A 495 -36.01 -17.59 -2.94
N THR A 496 -35.12 -17.91 -2.00
CA THR A 496 -35.31 -17.58 -0.58
C THR A 496 -34.96 -16.10 -0.34
N GLY A 497 -35.94 -15.21 -0.29
CA GLY A 497 -35.69 -13.83 0.16
C GLY A 497 -36.80 -12.82 -0.14
N LEU A 498 -36.75 -11.68 0.56
CA LEU A 498 -37.70 -10.55 0.45
C LEU A 498 -37.35 -9.57 -0.67
N VAL A 499 -36.17 -9.74 -1.27
CA VAL A 499 -35.63 -8.91 -2.34
C VAL A 499 -36.44 -8.98 -3.64
N PRO A 500 -37.00 -10.12 -4.08
CA PRO A 500 -37.82 -10.19 -5.28
C PRO A 500 -39.02 -9.22 -5.29
N LEU A 501 -39.67 -8.99 -4.14
CA LEU A 501 -40.76 -8.02 -4.02
C LEU A 501 -40.25 -6.60 -4.30
N LEU A 502 -39.14 -6.22 -3.67
CA LEU A 502 -38.50 -4.91 -3.86
C LEU A 502 -37.96 -4.70 -5.28
N LEU A 503 -37.64 -5.77 -6.01
CA LEU A 503 -37.17 -5.72 -7.39
C LEU A 503 -38.29 -5.77 -8.43
N THR A 504 -39.56 -5.86 -8.01
CA THR A 504 -40.69 -6.01 -8.93
C THR A 504 -40.92 -4.74 -9.76
N CYS A 505 -41.03 -3.57 -9.12
CA CYS A 505 -41.14 -2.29 -9.81
C CYS A 505 -40.76 -1.11 -8.90
N ARG A 506 -40.52 0.06 -9.50
CA ARG A 506 -40.14 1.28 -8.77
C ARG A 506 -41.18 1.73 -7.74
N GLN A 507 -42.47 1.54 -8.03
CA GLN A 507 -43.56 1.90 -7.10
C GLN A 507 -43.52 1.04 -5.84
N ILE A 508 -43.52 -0.30 -5.99
CA ILE A 508 -43.41 -1.25 -4.88
C ILE A 508 -42.13 -1.00 -4.09
N TYR A 509 -41.00 -0.79 -4.76
CA TYR A 509 -39.75 -0.43 -4.10
C TYR A 509 -39.89 0.83 -3.22
N THR A 510 -40.48 1.90 -3.77
CA THR A 510 -40.61 3.18 -3.06
C THR A 510 -41.54 3.08 -1.85
N GLU A 511 -42.64 2.33 -1.97
CA GLU A 511 -43.58 2.09 -0.87
C GLU A 511 -42.98 1.17 0.22
N CYS A 512 -42.26 0.10 -0.16
CA CYS A 512 -41.79 -0.94 0.76
C CYS A 512 -40.46 -0.65 1.46
N ILE A 513 -39.56 0.13 0.82
CA ILE A 513 -38.16 0.20 1.25
C ILE A 513 -37.99 0.73 2.67
N LYS A 514 -38.87 1.63 3.13
CA LYS A 514 -38.84 2.15 4.49
C LYS A 514 -39.20 1.06 5.50
N THR A 515 -40.28 0.32 5.25
CA THR A 515 -40.74 -0.80 6.09
C THR A 515 -39.66 -1.85 6.28
N LEU A 516 -38.90 -2.17 5.22
CA LEU A 516 -37.76 -3.09 5.32
C LEU A 516 -36.76 -2.69 6.42
N TYR A 517 -36.43 -1.40 6.55
CA TYR A 517 -35.47 -0.92 7.55
C TYR A 517 -36.12 -0.61 8.89
N SER A 518 -37.37 -0.16 8.91
CA SER A 518 -38.01 0.32 10.14
C SER A 518 -38.70 -0.76 10.96
N ALA A 519 -39.30 -1.76 10.31
CA ALA A 519 -40.12 -2.78 10.97
C ALA A 519 -39.32 -4.03 11.40
N ASN A 520 -38.01 -4.06 11.15
CA ASN A 520 -37.19 -5.26 11.35
C ASN A 520 -36.04 -5.05 12.33
N THR A 521 -35.53 -6.17 12.85
CA THR A 521 -34.32 -6.22 13.68
C THR A 521 -33.14 -6.71 12.87
N PHE A 522 -32.03 -5.96 12.90
CA PHE A 522 -30.79 -6.35 12.24
C PHE A 522 -29.79 -6.85 13.29
N GLU A 523 -29.48 -8.16 13.26
CA GLU A 523 -28.48 -8.80 14.11
C GLU A 523 -27.21 -9.15 13.32
N PHE A 524 -26.11 -8.50 13.71
CA PHE A 524 -24.79 -8.74 13.14
C PHE A 524 -23.96 -9.64 14.06
N THR A 525 -23.49 -10.77 13.54
CA THR A 525 -22.64 -11.70 14.28
C THR A 525 -21.18 -11.22 14.37
N LYS A 526 -20.76 -10.30 13.48
CA LYS A 526 -19.42 -9.71 13.45
C LYS A 526 -19.49 -8.21 13.19
N HIS A 527 -18.62 -7.43 13.85
CA HIS A 527 -18.49 -5.98 13.66
C HIS A 527 -18.14 -5.59 12.21
N SER A 528 -17.36 -6.41 11.50
CA SER A 528 -17.01 -6.17 10.10
C SER A 528 -18.22 -6.25 9.18
N ALA A 529 -19.17 -7.15 9.46
CA ALA A 529 -20.43 -7.23 8.74
C ALA A 529 -21.30 -5.98 8.99
N ALA A 530 -21.39 -5.56 10.25
CA ALA A 530 -22.16 -4.39 10.65
C ALA A 530 -21.72 -3.11 9.92
N PHE A 531 -20.45 -2.69 10.07
CA PHE A 531 -20.05 -1.39 9.54
C PHE A 531 -19.81 -1.37 8.04
N ARG A 532 -19.51 -2.53 7.43
CA ARG A 532 -19.54 -2.64 5.97
C ARG A 532 -20.96 -2.51 5.43
N PHE A 533 -21.94 -3.14 6.08
CA PHE A 533 -23.34 -3.01 5.68
C PHE A 533 -23.82 -1.56 5.86
N LEU A 534 -23.64 -1.00 7.05
CA LEU A 534 -24.13 0.33 7.40
C LEU A 534 -23.47 1.44 6.59
N LYS A 535 -22.13 1.49 6.54
CA LYS A 535 -21.44 2.65 5.94
C LYS A 535 -21.16 2.51 4.45
N ILE A 536 -20.94 1.28 3.97
CA ILE A 536 -20.49 1.05 2.58
C ILE A 536 -21.66 0.66 1.66
N MET A 537 -22.74 0.07 2.18
CA MET A 537 -23.83 -0.45 1.34
C MET A 537 -25.16 0.27 1.51
N ILE A 538 -25.45 0.82 2.70
CA ILE A 538 -26.70 1.54 2.95
C ILE A 538 -26.52 3.05 2.68
N PRO A 539 -27.38 3.67 1.87
CA PRO A 539 -27.41 5.14 1.75
C PRO A 539 -27.72 5.80 3.11
N PRO A 540 -27.07 6.93 3.46
CA PRO A 540 -27.23 7.56 4.78
C PRO A 540 -28.68 7.79 5.21
N GLN A 541 -29.57 8.13 4.27
CA GLN A 541 -31.00 8.36 4.55
C GLN A 541 -31.70 7.14 5.17
N ARG A 542 -31.26 5.94 4.79
CA ARG A 542 -31.84 4.67 5.25
C ARG A 542 -31.27 4.21 6.58
N LEU A 543 -30.10 4.72 6.99
CA LEU A 543 -29.55 4.45 8.33
C LEU A 543 -30.46 5.02 9.43
N HIS A 544 -31.10 6.16 9.15
CA HIS A 544 -32.08 6.77 10.05
C HIS A 544 -33.36 5.94 10.20
N ASP A 545 -33.70 5.11 9.22
CA ASP A 545 -34.91 4.29 9.24
C ASP A 545 -34.77 3.08 10.17
N ILE A 546 -33.54 2.61 10.45
CA ILE A 546 -33.25 1.43 11.30
C ILE A 546 -33.65 1.69 12.76
N ARG A 547 -34.53 0.84 13.30
CA ARG A 547 -35.06 0.97 14.68
C ARG A 547 -34.45 -0.01 15.67
N HIS A 548 -34.16 -1.24 15.25
CA HIS A 548 -33.68 -2.29 16.14
C HIS A 548 -32.36 -2.85 15.64
N PHE A 549 -31.28 -2.60 16.38
CA PHE A 549 -29.91 -2.97 16.00
C PHE A 549 -29.25 -3.83 17.07
N ARG A 550 -28.68 -4.95 16.66
CA ARG A 550 -27.97 -5.90 17.51
C ARG A 550 -26.62 -6.22 16.88
N MET A 551 -25.54 -6.12 17.64
CA MET A 551 -24.21 -6.42 17.13
C MET A 551 -23.38 -7.16 18.16
N ARG A 552 -22.70 -8.21 17.69
CA ARG A 552 -21.64 -8.90 18.42
C ARG A 552 -20.29 -8.39 17.92
N MET A 553 -19.42 -7.99 18.85
CA MET A 553 -18.07 -7.55 18.52
C MET A 553 -17.06 -8.11 19.50
N GLN A 554 -15.83 -8.27 19.04
CA GLN A 554 -14.70 -8.68 19.86
C GLN A 554 -13.83 -7.45 20.13
N LEU A 555 -13.43 -7.27 21.37
CA LEU A 555 -12.54 -6.19 21.76
C LEU A 555 -11.17 -6.76 22.15
N PRO A 556 -10.17 -6.67 21.26
CA PRO A 556 -8.86 -7.28 21.52
C PRO A 556 -8.03 -6.51 22.57
N HIS A 557 -8.22 -5.20 22.68
CA HIS A 557 -7.45 -4.31 23.58
C HIS A 557 -8.36 -3.25 24.22
N HIS A 558 -7.92 -2.68 25.34
CA HIS A 558 -8.65 -1.59 26.01
C HIS A 558 -8.85 -0.38 25.08
N PRO A 559 -10.04 0.26 25.02
CA PRO A 559 -10.29 1.38 24.10
C PRO A 559 -9.33 2.56 24.27
N MET A 560 -8.87 2.79 25.50
CA MET A 560 -7.93 3.87 25.85
C MET A 560 -6.44 3.50 25.69
N ILE A 561 -6.11 2.44 24.93
CA ILE A 561 -4.70 2.01 24.78
C ILE A 561 -3.82 3.02 24.03
N ASN A 562 -4.40 3.78 23.10
CA ASN A 562 -3.71 4.84 22.37
C ASN A 562 -4.74 5.85 21.82
N ASN A 563 -4.26 6.99 21.30
CA ASN A 563 -5.12 8.07 20.80
C ASN A 563 -6.02 7.64 19.62
N ARG A 564 -5.57 6.71 18.78
CA ARG A 564 -6.36 6.21 17.64
C ARG A 564 -7.52 5.34 18.12
N SER A 565 -7.26 4.40 19.03
CA SER A 565 -8.29 3.55 19.63
C SER A 565 -9.29 4.34 20.46
N ARG A 566 -8.83 5.36 21.21
CA ARG A 566 -9.69 6.31 21.92
C ARG A 566 -10.62 7.01 20.93
N ARG A 567 -10.08 7.55 19.84
CA ARG A 567 -10.88 8.21 18.79
C ARG A 567 -11.91 7.27 18.17
N ASP A 568 -11.49 6.09 17.73
CA ASP A 568 -12.40 5.11 17.12
C ASP A 568 -13.56 4.75 18.07
N TRP A 569 -13.27 4.57 19.36
CA TRP A 569 -14.28 4.27 20.38
C TRP A 569 -15.30 5.40 20.56
N HIS A 570 -14.85 6.65 20.57
CA HIS A 570 -15.74 7.81 20.60
C HIS A 570 -16.59 7.90 19.32
N ASP A 571 -15.95 7.72 18.15
CA ASP A 571 -16.61 7.79 16.85
C ASP A 571 -17.71 6.73 16.69
N LEU A 572 -17.53 5.55 17.28
CA LEU A 572 -18.54 4.49 17.32
C LEU A 572 -19.84 4.97 17.97
N PHE A 573 -19.76 5.61 19.13
CA PHE A 573 -20.94 6.08 19.86
C PHE A 573 -21.49 7.39 19.26
N ALA A 574 -20.63 8.22 18.67
CA ALA A 574 -21.05 9.35 17.86
C ALA A 574 -21.86 8.89 16.64
N PHE A 575 -21.45 7.81 15.97
CA PHE A 575 -22.18 7.21 14.84
C PHE A 575 -23.61 6.81 15.22
N PHE A 576 -23.81 6.08 16.32
CA PHE A 576 -25.17 5.72 16.79
C PHE A 576 -26.02 6.93 17.20
N THR A 577 -25.37 8.03 17.60
CA THR A 577 -26.05 9.28 17.98
C THR A 577 -26.51 10.05 16.75
N HIS A 578 -25.62 10.24 15.77
CA HIS A 578 -25.81 11.16 14.65
C HIS A 578 -26.37 10.48 13.40
N GLU A 579 -25.85 9.30 13.04
CA GLU A 579 -26.23 8.62 11.80
C GLU A 579 -27.44 7.71 11.99
N MET A 580 -27.58 7.05 13.14
CA MET A 580 -28.73 6.20 13.47
C MET A 580 -29.76 6.94 14.34
N SER A 581 -30.19 8.12 13.87
CA SER A 581 -31.08 9.02 14.62
C SER A 581 -32.44 8.40 14.96
N GLY A 582 -32.90 7.38 14.23
CA GLY A 582 -34.15 6.69 14.46
C GLY A 582 -34.11 5.49 15.41
N LEU A 583 -32.94 5.12 15.93
CA LEU A 583 -32.74 3.88 16.70
C LEU A 583 -33.58 3.83 17.99
N LEU A 584 -34.41 2.80 18.17
CA LEU A 584 -35.24 2.56 19.36
C LEU A 584 -34.66 1.47 20.28
N SER A 585 -33.87 0.54 19.74
CA SER A 585 -33.20 -0.48 20.53
C SER A 585 -31.80 -0.76 20.01
N LEU A 586 -30.82 -0.73 20.91
CA LEU A 586 -29.43 -1.05 20.66
C LEU A 586 -28.98 -2.16 21.62
N ARG A 587 -28.59 -3.32 21.10
CA ARG A 587 -27.93 -4.38 21.87
C ARG A 587 -26.50 -4.58 21.37
N LEU A 588 -25.52 -4.27 22.20
CA LEU A 588 -24.10 -4.48 21.91
C LEU A 588 -23.57 -5.61 22.80
N ALA A 589 -23.28 -6.75 22.20
CA ALA A 589 -22.61 -7.85 22.88
C ALA A 589 -21.11 -7.78 22.60
N VAL A 590 -20.33 -7.50 23.64
CA VAL A 590 -18.88 -7.29 23.52
C VAL A 590 -18.15 -8.43 24.20
N GLN A 591 -17.46 -9.23 23.39
CA GLN A 591 -16.52 -10.23 23.87
C GLN A 591 -15.16 -9.56 24.07
N MET A 592 -14.85 -9.22 25.31
CA MET A 592 -13.53 -8.70 25.70
C MET A 592 -12.51 -9.84 25.65
N LEU A 593 -11.40 -9.67 24.91
CA LEU A 593 -10.30 -10.64 24.94
C LEU A 593 -9.40 -10.40 26.15
N GLN A 594 -8.60 -11.41 26.52
CA GLN A 594 -7.76 -11.41 27.74
C GLN A 594 -6.99 -10.10 27.99
N PRO A 595 -6.29 -9.48 27.01
CA PRO A 595 -5.57 -8.22 27.25
C PRO A 595 -6.49 -7.05 27.64
N ALA A 596 -7.68 -6.96 27.05
CA ALA A 596 -8.67 -5.95 27.40
C ALA A 596 -9.28 -6.24 28.78
N GLN A 597 -9.61 -7.50 29.06
CA GLN A 597 -10.20 -7.93 30.34
C GLN A 597 -9.29 -7.58 31.52
N VAL A 598 -8.01 -7.98 31.47
CA VAL A 598 -7.05 -7.73 32.55
C VAL A 598 -6.89 -6.23 32.82
N LYS A 599 -6.83 -5.42 31.76
CA LYS A 599 -6.69 -3.97 31.92
C LYS A 599 -7.93 -3.35 32.57
N ILE A 600 -9.14 -3.71 32.12
CA ILE A 600 -10.40 -3.25 32.72
C ILE A 600 -10.49 -3.68 34.19
N GLN A 601 -10.08 -4.92 34.50
CA GLN A 601 -10.08 -5.44 35.87
C GLN A 601 -9.13 -4.69 36.81
N ALA A 602 -7.99 -4.23 36.29
CA ALA A 602 -6.99 -3.50 37.05
C ALA A 602 -7.26 -1.98 37.18
N THR A 603 -8.19 -1.45 36.37
CA THR A 603 -8.54 -0.02 36.39
C THR A 603 -9.50 0.28 37.55
N LYS A 604 -9.11 1.23 38.41
CA LYS A 604 -9.97 1.75 39.48
C LYS A 604 -11.26 2.31 38.89
N ASP A 605 -12.38 2.19 39.62
CA ASP A 605 -13.69 2.52 39.04
C ASP A 605 -13.83 4.00 38.62
N ILE A 606 -13.17 4.91 39.35
CA ILE A 606 -13.10 6.34 38.99
C ILE A 606 -12.39 6.54 37.65
N ASP A 607 -11.21 5.93 37.47
CA ASP A 607 -10.44 6.04 36.23
C ASP A 607 -11.12 5.28 35.08
N GLY A 608 -11.88 4.23 35.40
CA GLY A 608 -12.63 3.41 34.46
C GLY A 608 -13.85 4.11 33.86
N ALA A 609 -14.35 5.17 34.49
CA ALA A 609 -15.43 5.97 33.94
C ALA A 609 -15.10 6.56 32.56
N GLU A 610 -13.82 6.89 32.31
CA GLU A 610 -13.38 7.60 31.11
C GLU A 610 -13.75 6.85 29.81
N TRP A 611 -13.59 5.52 29.78
CA TRP A 611 -13.80 4.75 28.55
C TRP A 611 -15.27 4.34 28.34
N VAL A 612 -16.07 4.28 29.41
CA VAL A 612 -17.51 3.96 29.32
C VAL A 612 -18.38 5.21 29.15
N LEU A 613 -17.86 6.39 29.50
CA LEU A 613 -18.57 7.66 29.38
C LEU A 613 -19.19 7.91 27.99
N PRO A 614 -18.51 7.67 26.86
CA PRO A 614 -19.11 7.88 25.53
C PRO A 614 -20.35 7.02 25.29
N MET A 615 -20.35 5.80 25.85
CA MET A 615 -21.46 4.86 25.76
C MET A 615 -22.64 5.33 26.61
N MET A 616 -22.38 5.75 27.85
CA MET A 616 -23.41 6.23 28.78
C MET A 616 -24.03 7.54 28.29
N ALA A 617 -23.20 8.45 27.78
CA ALA A 617 -23.64 9.72 27.19
C ALA A 617 -24.55 9.48 25.97
N MET A 618 -24.15 8.60 25.05
CA MET A 618 -24.96 8.22 23.89
C MET A 618 -26.29 7.61 24.32
N ALA A 619 -26.27 6.65 25.25
CA ALA A 619 -27.49 5.98 25.72
C ALA A 619 -28.48 6.99 26.34
N THR A 620 -28.00 7.85 27.23
CA THR A 620 -28.83 8.85 27.91
C THR A 620 -29.40 9.87 26.92
N ASN A 621 -28.61 10.33 25.95
CA ASN A 621 -29.07 11.24 24.89
C ASN A 621 -30.16 10.60 24.01
N ALA A 622 -29.93 9.36 23.57
CA ALA A 622 -30.86 8.61 22.75
C ALA A 622 -32.15 8.28 23.49
N TYR A 623 -32.08 7.95 24.78
CA TYR A 623 -33.28 7.72 25.59
C TYR A 623 -34.13 8.99 25.74
N ARG A 624 -33.51 10.14 26.04
CA ARG A 624 -34.22 11.42 26.17
C ARG A 624 -34.90 11.85 24.87
N LYS A 625 -34.23 11.68 23.73
CA LYS A 625 -34.75 12.12 22.43
C LYS A 625 -35.82 11.20 21.85
N ARG A 626 -35.68 9.89 22.04
CA ARG A 626 -36.46 8.89 21.28
C ARG A 626 -36.80 7.62 22.05
N GLY A 627 -36.63 7.60 23.37
CA GLY A 627 -36.94 6.43 24.20
C GLY A 627 -36.06 5.20 23.92
N CYS A 628 -34.89 5.40 23.28
CA CYS A 628 -34.01 4.30 22.89
C CYS A 628 -33.52 3.50 24.11
N ARG A 629 -33.67 2.18 24.07
CA ARG A 629 -33.09 1.27 25.08
C ARG A 629 -31.73 0.76 24.62
N VAL A 630 -30.70 0.98 25.43
CA VAL A 630 -29.33 0.54 25.16
C VAL A 630 -28.91 -0.53 26.15
N ARG A 631 -28.62 -1.72 25.63
CA ARG A 631 -28.14 -2.87 26.41
C ARG A 631 -26.72 -3.22 26.01
N PHE A 632 -25.82 -3.24 26.97
CA PHE A 632 -24.43 -3.65 26.80
C PHE A 632 -24.22 -5.01 27.46
N VAL A 633 -23.73 -6.00 26.73
CA VAL A 633 -23.59 -7.38 27.23
C VAL A 633 -22.11 -7.75 27.30
N THR A 634 -21.62 -8.05 28.50
CA THR A 634 -20.24 -8.49 28.77
C THR A 634 -20.22 -9.55 29.86
N GLY A 635 -19.32 -10.53 29.76
CA GLY A 635 -19.19 -11.57 30.79
C GLY A 635 -20.48 -12.38 31.01
N GLY A 636 -21.35 -12.47 29.99
CA GLY A 636 -22.67 -13.11 30.10
C GLY A 636 -23.74 -12.28 30.81
N VAL A 637 -23.39 -11.10 31.34
CA VAL A 637 -24.29 -10.18 32.04
C VAL A 637 -24.79 -9.11 31.08
N THR A 638 -26.09 -8.82 31.14
CA THR A 638 -26.70 -7.69 30.40
C THR A 638 -26.79 -6.47 31.31
N HIS A 639 -26.16 -5.39 30.89
CA HIS A 639 -26.21 -4.08 31.55
C HIS A 639 -27.19 -3.19 30.80
N ASP A 640 -28.32 -2.84 31.43
CA ASP A 640 -29.23 -1.81 30.91
C ASP A 640 -28.73 -0.44 31.37
N LEU A 641 -28.25 0.36 30.41
CA LEU A 641 -27.59 1.63 30.70
C LEU A 641 -28.57 2.67 31.21
N ILE A 642 -29.82 2.62 30.76
CA ILE A 642 -30.84 3.59 31.16
C ILE A 642 -31.37 3.27 32.55
N GLU A 643 -31.56 1.99 32.85
CA GLU A 643 -31.92 1.56 34.21
C GLU A 643 -30.84 1.95 35.21
N LEU A 644 -29.57 1.73 34.86
CA LEU A 644 -28.44 2.13 35.69
C LEU A 644 -28.40 3.65 35.91
N PHE A 645 -28.52 4.44 34.84
CA PHE A 645 -28.56 5.91 34.94
C PHE A 645 -29.73 6.39 35.82
N LYS A 646 -30.93 5.81 35.65
CA LYS A 646 -32.11 6.16 36.46
C LYS A 646 -31.90 5.84 37.94
N LYS A 647 -31.30 4.68 38.24
CA LYS A 647 -30.98 4.29 39.61
C LYS A 647 -30.00 5.29 40.24
N THR A 648 -28.90 5.60 39.56
CA THR A 648 -27.93 6.59 40.05
C THR A 648 -28.54 7.98 40.23
N ALA A 649 -29.39 8.41 39.29
CA ALA A 649 -30.11 9.69 39.38
C ALA A 649 -31.07 9.75 40.58
N SER A 650 -31.71 8.62 40.93
CA SER A 650 -32.60 8.55 42.10
C SER A 650 -31.83 8.60 43.43
N GLU A 651 -30.57 8.17 43.44
CA GLU A 651 -29.69 8.22 44.61
C GLU A 651 -29.02 9.60 44.78
N HIS A 652 -28.95 10.41 43.71
CA HIS A 652 -28.25 11.71 43.66
C HIS A 652 -29.14 12.83 43.10
N THR A 653 -30.28 13.09 43.75
CA THR A 653 -31.32 13.99 43.23
C THR A 653 -30.93 15.48 43.17
N THR A 654 -29.89 15.90 43.89
CA THR A 654 -29.42 17.30 43.97
C THR A 654 -28.26 17.61 43.03
N GLU A 655 -27.66 16.59 42.42
CA GLU A 655 -26.48 16.75 41.58
C GLU A 655 -26.84 17.15 40.14
N PRO A 656 -26.00 17.95 39.45
CA PRO A 656 -26.16 18.22 38.03
C PRO A 656 -26.16 16.93 37.21
N THR A 657 -26.87 16.94 36.07
CA THR A 657 -26.94 15.79 35.16
C THR A 657 -25.58 15.27 34.72
N GLU A 658 -24.58 16.15 34.56
CA GLU A 658 -23.22 15.79 34.19
C GLU A 658 -22.52 14.96 35.29
N VAL A 659 -22.69 15.36 36.55
CA VAL A 659 -22.17 14.62 37.70
C VAL A 659 -22.86 13.25 37.84
N VAL A 660 -24.19 13.21 37.66
CA VAL A 660 -24.94 11.94 37.65
C VAL A 660 -24.47 11.02 36.52
N LEU A 661 -24.10 11.58 35.37
CA LEU A 661 -23.58 10.83 34.24
C LEU A 661 -22.19 10.23 34.52
N GLU A 662 -21.31 10.99 35.17
CA GLU A 662 -20.00 10.51 35.61
C GLU A 662 -20.14 9.41 36.66
N LEU A 663 -20.99 9.61 37.68
CA LEU A 663 -21.29 8.60 38.70
C LEU A 663 -21.88 7.34 38.08
N ALA A 664 -22.82 7.46 37.15
CA ALA A 664 -23.40 6.31 36.45
C ALA A 664 -22.35 5.58 35.60
N SER A 665 -21.35 6.30 35.06
CA SER A 665 -20.22 5.73 34.32
C SER A 665 -19.27 4.96 35.24
N ILE A 666 -19.00 5.46 36.45
CA ILE A 666 -18.24 4.73 37.48
C ILE A 666 -18.94 3.41 37.82
N HIS A 667 -20.24 3.45 38.15
CA HIS A 667 -21.01 2.24 38.44
C HIS A 667 -21.11 1.29 37.24
N LEU A 668 -21.14 1.81 36.01
CA LEU A 668 -21.15 0.97 34.81
C LEU A 668 -19.82 0.23 34.66
N HIS A 669 -18.70 0.92 34.83
CA HIS A 669 -17.38 0.29 34.81
C HIS A 669 -17.25 -0.75 35.93
N GLU A 670 -17.71 -0.43 37.14
CA GLU A 670 -17.73 -1.38 38.26
C GLU A 670 -18.52 -2.66 37.91
N ARG A 671 -19.74 -2.53 37.38
CA ARG A 671 -20.56 -3.68 36.95
C ARG A 671 -19.90 -4.48 35.82
N ILE A 672 -19.25 -3.81 34.87
CA ILE A 672 -18.51 -4.47 33.80
C ILE A 672 -17.31 -5.24 34.39
N ARG A 673 -16.53 -4.60 35.26
CA ARG A 673 -15.39 -5.19 35.95
C ARG A 673 -15.79 -6.44 36.74
N LEU A 674 -16.87 -6.37 37.52
CA LEU A 674 -17.44 -7.49 38.26
C LEU A 674 -17.95 -8.60 37.32
N SER A 675 -18.62 -8.26 36.21
CA SER A 675 -19.09 -9.24 35.21
C SER A 675 -17.95 -10.02 34.54
N LEU A 676 -16.75 -9.44 34.51
CA LEU A 676 -15.54 -10.07 33.99
C LEU A 676 -14.77 -10.84 35.08
N GLY A 677 -15.23 -10.84 36.34
CA GLY A 677 -14.58 -11.53 37.46
C GLY A 677 -13.51 -10.72 38.20
N GLY A 678 -13.46 -9.39 38.03
CA GLY A 678 -12.58 -8.51 38.81
C GLY A 678 -13.01 -8.42 40.29
N ARG A 679 -12.05 -8.17 41.20
CA ARG A 679 -12.31 -7.94 42.63
C ARG A 679 -12.20 -6.45 42.96
N GLY A 680 -13.12 -5.96 43.81
CA GLY A 680 -13.23 -4.58 44.30
C GLY A 680 -11.95 -4.01 44.87
#